data_AF-A0A821DWW5-F1
#
_entry.id   AF-A0A821DWW5-F1
#
_cell.length_a   1.000
_cell.length_b   1.000
_cell.length_c   1.000
_cell.angle_alpha   90.00
_cell.angle_beta   90.00
_cell.angle_gamma   90.00
#
_symmetry.space_group_name_H-M   'P 1'
#
loop_
_entity.id
_entity.type
_entity.pdbx_description
1 polymer ?
#
loop_
_entity_poly.entity_id
_entity_poly.type
_entity_poly.pdbx_seq_one_letter_code
_entity_poly.pdbx_strand_id
1 'polypeptide(L)'
;FIKSISYTLNGIYVLRGGTETTIQDYPGRLDLRVYGIQPCGPMDQLSFQLANLIVGNQLNTEALEITHYGPKLLFYNSIHIAITGALFKIELLLPYSRSSLELPMNAKLFIPAGSILDIQSIINITNNGGCRCYLAILGGIDVPTYLYSKSTFISCSAGGHQGRALKSGDLLPWFNNNNNNNNNNSDVDDNNNLEKNIIKFVIPNDIILKFTTNWEIQVLLGPHGNPDYVDNNNLMELLNTKWKVHFSSNRMGIRLIGPRPKWERLDGGEGGSHPSNIHDCGYALGSINFTGDMPIILTAEGPTQGGFVCPFTIISSDFWKVGQLKSGDTLIFKPITMNQALKHKKLINDYLNYIKKLLDYCPLIIQKPKYFNDINDLILYNHYYKNDEFNIETNSSLLLEYKHNDILIQYRQAGDCYLLIEYGDSKSAINLLLRMRIHQIQEHLGLITDLKTMKTKPILNGLIDSAPAIRSLLVRYDPIHLSQNTLIEYLQTIEKLLPFHNNINLPCRKIYLPITLDDHWNNEAIQYYMETIRSKASYLPNNLKFIANNNGIIGENDINQISNILLEAQWLVIGIGFYLGCPFAIPINPRHRLSVPKYNPARTYTPDGSCGLGGNYMAIYPIESPGGYQLFGRTIQTWSTFGTIGYPFTNYQPWLLNMFDIIQFQCVTELQLQNLRRLAFAGKYQYQITDSILNINDIKQLEDSLDEDLLSFKQKQHIAQKHMQQIEIQLLKEIDSNNNNYYYNEVLNDSQQKKLQELDDNHKIIYAMVGGIIQSISVHNDDKIIVDQTILCTIQAMKTEITIISDCNGKLYHIYIKPNQLINAGDPLFIIKLDQ
;
A
#
# COMPACT_ATOMS: atom_id res chain seq x y z
N PHE A 1 0.63 50.59 14.14
CA PHE A 1 0.34 49.37 14.91
C PHE A 1 0.63 48.10 14.09
N ILE A 2 -0.17 47.71 13.10
CA ILE A 2 0.15 46.51 12.28
C ILE A 2 1.53 46.63 11.60
N LYS A 3 1.90 47.81 11.09
CA LYS A 3 3.23 48.10 10.51
C LYS A 3 4.40 48.05 11.51
N SER A 4 4.14 47.95 12.82
CA SER A 4 5.16 47.99 13.89
C SER A 4 5.16 46.72 14.75
N ILE A 5 4.32 45.73 14.44
CA ILE A 5 4.34 44.43 15.12
C ILE A 5 5.43 43.57 14.49
N SER A 6 6.39 43.13 15.30
CA SER A 6 7.28 42.03 14.93
C SER A 6 6.50 40.73 15.12
N TYR A 7 6.20 40.05 14.01
CA TYR A 7 5.59 38.73 14.02
C TYR A 7 6.59 37.72 13.46
N THR A 8 7.06 36.81 14.31
CA THR A 8 7.85 35.67 13.88
C THR A 8 6.95 34.45 13.94
N LEU A 9 6.71 33.86 12.78
CA LEU A 9 5.97 32.62 12.69
C LEU A 9 6.83 31.47 13.21
N ASN A 10 6.30 30.65 14.12
CA ASN A 10 6.92 29.38 14.49
C ASN A 10 6.63 28.33 13.43
N GLY A 11 7.60 28.07 12.55
CA GLY A 11 7.45 27.01 11.56
C GLY A 11 8.51 27.00 10.48
N ILE A 12 8.26 26.15 9.48
CA ILE A 12 9.08 25.92 8.32
C ILE A 12 8.34 26.41 7.09
N TYR A 13 8.99 27.24 6.28
CA TYR A 13 8.51 27.60 4.95
C TYR A 13 9.13 26.67 3.91
N VAL A 14 8.29 26.07 3.07
CA VAL A 14 8.71 25.14 2.03
C VAL A 14 9.05 25.93 0.77
N LEU A 15 10.34 26.07 0.46
CA LEU A 15 10.81 26.66 -0.78
C LEU A 15 10.65 25.68 -1.96
N ARG A 16 10.89 24.38 -1.69
CA ARG A 16 10.73 23.26 -2.64
C ARG A 16 10.19 22.04 -1.91
N GLY A 17 9.21 21.34 -2.50
CA GLY A 17 8.58 20.14 -1.91
C GLY A 17 9.35 18.83 -2.10
N GLY A 18 10.25 18.73 -3.07
CA GLY A 18 10.89 17.47 -3.47
C GLY A 18 9.99 16.61 -4.36
N THR A 19 10.37 15.35 -4.62
CA THR A 19 9.58 14.42 -5.45
C THR A 19 8.28 14.01 -4.75
N GLU A 20 8.41 13.48 -3.53
CA GLU A 20 7.28 13.13 -2.67
C GLU A 20 7.74 13.23 -1.22
N THR A 21 7.47 14.39 -0.60
CA THR A 21 7.71 14.63 0.82
C THR A 21 6.37 14.66 1.57
N THR A 22 6.16 13.75 2.51
CA THR A 22 4.91 13.62 3.27
C THR A 22 5.15 13.58 4.77
N ILE A 23 4.16 14.02 5.56
CA ILE A 23 4.20 13.84 7.01
C ILE A 23 3.73 12.42 7.32
N GLN A 24 4.50 11.66 8.10
CA GLN A 24 4.16 10.31 8.54
C GLN A 24 4.32 10.20 10.06
N ASP A 25 3.53 9.34 10.69
CA ASP A 25 3.66 8.91 12.08
C ASP A 25 3.67 7.38 12.17
N TYR A 26 4.08 6.83 13.31
CA TYR A 26 4.19 5.38 13.51
C TYR A 26 3.32 4.93 14.69
N PRO A 27 2.51 3.87 14.58
CA PRO A 27 2.41 2.90 13.48
C PRO A 27 1.42 3.29 12.36
N GLY A 28 1.01 4.56 12.29
CA GLY A 28 -0.05 5.00 11.40
C GLY A 28 -1.43 4.53 11.88
N ARG A 29 -2.30 4.12 10.94
CA ARG A 29 -3.70 3.71 11.15
C ARG A 29 -3.90 2.20 11.15
N LEU A 30 -2.94 1.47 11.73
CA LEU A 30 -2.88 0.02 11.59
C LEU A 30 -4.15 -0.70 12.07
N ASP A 31 -4.85 -0.15 13.07
CA ASP A 31 -6.04 -0.75 13.68
C ASP A 31 -7.32 -0.62 12.82
N LEU A 32 -7.27 0.15 11.71
CA LEU A 32 -8.44 0.40 10.85
C LEU A 32 -8.47 -0.46 9.58
N ARG A 33 -7.52 -1.39 9.44
CA ARG A 33 -7.39 -2.24 8.25
C ARG A 33 -8.60 -3.14 7.98
N VAL A 34 -9.35 -3.47 9.03
CA VAL A 34 -10.62 -4.21 8.95
C VAL A 34 -11.67 -3.50 8.08
N TYR A 35 -11.56 -2.19 7.93
CA TYR A 35 -12.46 -1.37 7.10
C TYR A 35 -11.84 -0.98 5.75
N GLY A 36 -10.74 -1.63 5.34
CA GLY A 36 -10.04 -1.24 4.11
C GLY A 36 -9.24 0.06 4.22
N ILE A 37 -9.04 0.59 5.44
CA ILE A 37 -8.25 1.80 5.65
C ILE A 37 -6.77 1.41 5.78
N GLN A 38 -5.96 1.97 4.89
CA GLN A 38 -4.52 1.74 4.86
C GLN A 38 -3.84 2.29 6.12
N PRO A 39 -2.84 1.57 6.67
CA PRO A 39 -2.10 2.07 7.82
C PRO A 39 -1.34 3.37 7.49
N CYS A 40 -0.85 3.52 6.26
CA CYS A 40 0.12 4.56 5.91
C CYS A 40 1.34 4.45 6.86
N GLY A 41 1.81 5.57 7.39
CA GLY A 41 3.02 5.60 8.20
C GLY A 41 4.29 5.54 7.35
N PRO A 42 5.46 5.51 8.01
CA PRO A 42 6.74 5.44 7.32
C PRO A 42 6.90 4.10 6.60
N MET A 43 7.34 4.12 5.34
CA MET A 43 7.67 2.91 4.57
C MET A 43 8.88 2.17 5.14
N ASP A 44 9.82 2.92 5.71
CA ASP A 44 10.96 2.45 6.50
C ASP A 44 10.79 2.99 7.93
N GLN A 45 10.06 2.19 8.72
CA GLN A 45 9.77 2.46 10.11
C GLN A 45 11.03 2.57 10.99
N LEU A 46 12.12 1.88 10.65
CA LEU A 46 13.31 1.84 11.49
C LEU A 46 14.10 3.13 11.38
N SER A 47 14.35 3.60 10.15
CA SER A 47 14.98 4.91 9.93
C SER A 47 14.13 6.03 10.51
N PHE A 48 12.80 5.99 10.34
CA PHE A 48 11.88 6.94 10.95
C PHE A 48 12.01 7.02 12.48
N GLN A 49 11.99 5.86 13.13
CA GLN A 49 12.14 5.75 14.58
C GLN A 49 13.52 6.24 15.05
N LEU A 50 14.58 5.95 14.28
CA LEU A 50 15.93 6.46 14.54
C LEU A 50 16.01 7.99 14.46
N ALA A 51 15.39 8.62 13.46
CA ALA A 51 15.39 10.09 13.35
C ALA A 51 14.74 10.72 14.58
N ASN A 52 13.58 10.20 14.97
CA ASN A 52 12.88 10.66 16.18
C ASN A 52 13.71 10.44 17.43
N LEU A 53 14.35 9.27 17.58
CA LEU A 53 15.18 8.96 18.73
C LEU A 53 16.39 9.90 18.84
N ILE A 54 17.11 10.15 17.73
CA ILE A 54 18.29 11.02 17.68
C ILE A 54 17.96 12.46 18.06
N VAL A 55 16.83 12.99 17.57
CA VAL A 55 16.46 14.37 17.88
C VAL A 55 15.96 14.51 19.33
N GLY A 56 15.41 13.44 19.92
CA GLY A 56 14.93 13.37 21.31
C GLY A 56 13.41 13.21 21.44
N ASN A 57 12.73 12.80 20.37
CA ASN A 57 11.29 12.55 20.33
C ASN A 57 10.93 11.13 20.79
N GLN A 58 9.64 10.90 21.04
CA GLN A 58 9.11 9.54 21.11
C GLN A 58 9.16 8.88 19.72
N LEU A 59 9.30 7.55 19.68
CA LEU A 59 9.46 6.79 18.43
C LEU A 59 8.29 6.94 17.43
N ASN A 60 7.11 7.32 17.92
CA ASN A 60 5.88 7.53 17.16
C ASN A 60 5.66 8.99 16.70
N THR A 61 6.51 9.93 17.11
CA THR A 61 6.31 11.35 16.80
C THR A 61 6.40 11.58 15.30
N GLU A 62 5.50 12.38 14.75
CA GLU A 62 5.45 12.65 13.32
C GLU A 62 6.74 13.28 12.77
N ALA A 63 7.13 12.86 11.56
CA ALA A 63 8.30 13.34 10.85
C ALA A 63 8.04 13.38 9.34
N LEU A 64 8.92 14.00 8.57
CA LEU A 64 8.83 14.02 7.11
C LEU A 64 9.47 12.77 6.52
N GLU A 65 8.71 11.98 5.75
CA GLU A 65 9.23 10.97 4.82
C GLU A 65 9.56 11.64 3.49
N ILE A 66 10.79 11.46 3.00
CA ILE A 66 11.32 12.10 1.79
C ILE A 66 11.77 11.02 0.81
N THR A 67 11.23 11.04 -0.42
CA THR A 67 11.51 10.04 -1.45
C THR A 67 12.36 10.62 -2.60
N HIS A 68 13.47 9.96 -2.96
CA HIS A 68 14.41 10.29 -4.06
C HIS A 68 15.11 11.66 -4.06
N TYR A 69 14.34 12.75 -3.99
CA TYR A 69 14.81 14.13 -4.00
C TYR A 69 14.02 14.95 -2.99
N GLY A 70 14.75 15.63 -2.10
CA GLY A 70 14.17 16.23 -0.91
C GLY A 70 13.72 17.68 -1.05
N PRO A 71 13.12 18.20 0.04
CA PRO A 71 12.65 19.57 0.09
C PRO A 71 13.78 20.56 0.36
N LYS A 72 13.50 21.83 0.06
CA LYS A 72 14.30 22.98 0.48
C LYS A 72 13.47 23.80 1.47
N LEU A 73 13.97 23.95 2.68
CA LEU A 73 13.21 24.37 3.86
C LEU A 73 13.85 25.59 4.52
N LEU A 74 13.09 26.67 4.69
CA LEU A 74 13.49 27.85 5.45
C LEU A 74 12.94 27.76 6.88
N PHE A 75 13.82 27.85 7.87
CA PHE A 75 13.46 27.77 9.28
C PHE A 75 13.32 29.17 9.87
N TYR A 76 12.14 29.56 10.36
CA TYR A 76 11.95 30.88 10.97
C TYR A 76 12.48 30.97 12.41
N ASN A 77 12.59 29.83 13.09
CA ASN A 77 13.09 29.74 14.46
C ASN A 77 14.18 28.68 14.55
N SER A 78 15.04 28.78 15.56
CA SER A 78 16.06 27.79 15.80
C SER A 78 15.46 26.49 16.34
N ILE A 79 15.94 25.35 15.87
CA ILE A 79 15.40 24.04 16.28
C ILE A 79 16.45 22.93 16.17
N HIS A 80 16.24 21.82 16.88
CA HIS A 80 17.00 20.60 16.66
C HIS A 80 16.29 19.69 15.66
N ILE A 81 17.05 19.10 14.74
CA ILE A 81 16.57 18.12 13.78
C ILE A 81 17.47 16.88 13.77
N ALA A 82 16.98 15.81 13.15
CA ALA A 82 17.78 14.68 12.75
C ALA A 82 17.30 14.14 11.40
N ILE A 83 18.24 13.70 10.56
CA ILE A 83 17.96 13.08 9.26
C ILE A 83 18.59 11.69 9.21
N THR A 84 17.79 10.66 8.92
CA THR A 84 18.24 9.26 8.81
C THR A 84 17.67 8.59 7.56
N GLY A 85 18.09 7.35 7.25
CA GLY A 85 17.68 6.62 6.06
C GLY A 85 18.73 6.66 4.96
N ALA A 86 18.31 6.54 3.70
CA ALA A 86 19.19 6.59 2.54
C ALA A 86 20.09 7.84 2.56
N LEU A 87 21.30 7.74 2.01
CA LEU A 87 22.28 8.82 2.07
C LEU A 87 21.97 9.92 1.07
N PHE A 88 21.36 11.00 1.54
CA PHE A 88 21.08 12.22 0.78
C PHE A 88 22.19 13.25 0.98
N LYS A 89 22.45 14.05 -0.06
CA LYS A 89 23.29 15.24 0.09
C LYS A 89 22.48 16.34 0.78
N ILE A 90 23.01 16.90 1.86
CA ILE A 90 22.32 17.89 2.69
C ILE A 90 23.22 19.12 2.83
N GLU A 91 22.70 20.27 2.46
CA GLU A 91 23.39 21.54 2.61
C GLU A 91 22.59 22.49 3.50
N LEU A 92 23.31 23.25 4.33
CA LEU A 92 22.75 24.31 5.17
C LEU A 92 23.33 25.66 4.77
N LEU A 93 22.46 26.57 4.36
CA LEU A 93 22.81 27.97 4.16
C LEU A 93 22.41 28.77 5.40
N LEU A 94 23.41 29.41 6.02
CA LEU A 94 23.19 30.27 7.18
C LEU A 94 22.74 31.67 6.75
N PRO A 95 21.85 32.35 7.51
CA PRO A 95 21.26 33.64 7.12
C PRO A 95 22.26 34.76 6.85
N TYR A 96 23.45 34.69 7.47
CA TYR A 96 24.50 35.71 7.36
C TYR A 96 25.73 35.22 6.58
N SER A 97 25.69 34.02 5.99
CA SER A 97 26.79 33.44 5.22
C SER A 97 26.48 33.37 3.74
N ARG A 98 27.51 33.53 2.89
CA ARG A 98 27.43 33.25 1.46
C ARG A 98 27.83 31.81 1.10
N SER A 99 28.43 31.08 2.04
CA SER A 99 28.80 29.67 1.87
C SER A 99 27.76 28.74 2.50
N SER A 100 27.47 27.62 1.84
CA SER A 100 26.74 26.50 2.43
C SER A 100 27.68 25.59 3.23
N LEU A 101 27.14 24.92 4.24
CA LEU A 101 27.79 23.87 5.00
C LEU A 101 27.15 22.53 4.66
N GLU A 102 27.93 21.54 4.27
CA GLU A 102 27.43 20.17 4.10
C GLU A 102 27.19 19.52 5.48
N LEU A 103 25.99 18.97 5.69
CA LEU A 103 25.62 18.38 6.98
C LEU A 103 25.67 16.84 6.94
N PRO A 104 26.12 16.18 8.03
CA PRO A 104 26.04 14.74 8.14
C PRO A 104 24.61 14.27 8.41
N MET A 105 24.28 13.08 7.91
CA MET A 105 23.12 12.31 8.35
C MET A 105 23.40 11.54 9.65
N ASN A 106 22.36 10.93 10.22
CA ASN A 106 22.41 10.18 11.48
C ASN A 106 23.01 11.00 12.63
N ALA A 107 22.70 12.29 12.64
CA ALA A 107 23.24 13.26 13.57
C ALA A 107 22.12 14.11 14.18
N LYS A 108 22.34 14.55 15.42
CA LYS A 108 21.54 15.60 16.05
C LYS A 108 22.12 16.94 15.61
N LEU A 109 21.32 17.70 14.87
CA LEU A 109 21.73 18.95 14.25
C LEU A 109 20.95 20.12 14.85
N PHE A 110 21.63 21.21 15.16
CA PHE A 110 21.02 22.48 15.55
C PHE A 110 20.95 23.40 14.34
N ILE A 111 19.73 23.80 13.97
CA ILE A 111 19.46 24.70 12.84
C ILE A 111 19.17 26.09 13.40
N PRO A 112 20.00 27.11 13.12
CA PRO A 112 19.72 28.48 13.53
C PRO A 112 18.51 29.08 12.79
N ALA A 113 17.81 30.02 13.45
CA ALA A 113 16.74 30.79 12.83
C ALA A 113 17.23 31.53 11.57
N GLY A 114 16.41 31.56 10.52
CA GLY A 114 16.73 32.15 9.22
C GLY A 114 17.55 31.26 8.29
N SER A 115 17.94 30.05 8.71
CA SER A 115 18.73 29.15 7.87
C SER A 115 17.86 28.41 6.84
N ILE A 116 18.46 28.07 5.70
CA ILE A 116 17.84 27.26 4.66
C ILE A 116 18.53 25.89 4.62
N LEU A 117 17.76 24.83 4.86
CA LEU A 117 18.19 23.44 4.70
C LEU A 117 17.77 22.94 3.31
N ASP A 118 18.74 22.52 2.50
CA ASP A 118 18.51 21.95 1.18
C ASP A 118 18.83 20.46 1.21
N ILE A 119 17.78 19.62 1.21
CA ILE A 119 17.91 18.16 1.08
C ILE A 119 17.82 17.85 -0.41
N GLN A 120 18.94 17.51 -1.02
CA GLN A 120 19.05 17.30 -2.46
C GLN A 120 18.67 15.85 -2.81
N SER A 121 19.44 15.19 -3.68
CA SER A 121 19.22 13.80 -4.08
C SER A 121 20.08 12.83 -3.28
N ILE A 122 19.78 11.53 -3.42
CA ILE A 122 20.62 10.44 -2.95
C ILE A 122 22.02 10.55 -3.59
N ILE A 123 23.07 10.47 -2.77
CA ILE A 123 24.47 10.50 -3.21
C ILE A 123 24.77 9.20 -3.96
N ASN A 124 25.38 9.27 -5.15
CA ASN A 124 25.76 8.11 -5.97
C ASN A 124 24.61 7.11 -6.17
N ILE A 125 23.46 7.56 -6.67
CA ILE A 125 22.22 6.74 -6.75
C ILE A 125 22.37 5.38 -7.43
N THR A 126 23.35 5.20 -8.31
CA THR A 126 23.65 3.94 -9.00
C THR A 126 24.41 2.93 -8.13
N ASN A 127 25.26 3.41 -7.22
CA ASN A 127 26.14 2.58 -6.38
C ASN A 127 25.70 2.53 -4.91
N ASN A 128 25.04 3.58 -4.42
CA ASN A 128 24.47 3.63 -3.08
C ASN A 128 23.00 3.17 -3.14
N GLY A 129 22.68 2.19 -2.29
CA GLY A 129 21.31 1.73 -2.09
C GLY A 129 20.41 2.76 -1.41
N GLY A 130 19.11 2.46 -1.37
CA GLY A 130 18.13 3.26 -0.66
C GLY A 130 17.26 4.15 -1.56
N CYS A 131 16.13 4.55 -0.99
CA CYS A 131 15.03 5.25 -1.66
C CYS A 131 14.51 6.44 -0.83
N ARG A 132 14.51 6.31 0.51
CA ARG A 132 13.87 7.28 1.41
C ARG A 132 14.78 7.72 2.55
N CYS A 133 14.67 8.99 2.94
CA CYS A 133 15.19 9.50 4.20
C CYS A 133 14.06 10.11 5.04
N TYR A 134 14.32 10.33 6.33
CA TYR A 134 13.36 10.88 7.28
C TYR A 134 13.94 12.07 8.01
N LEU A 135 13.22 13.20 7.99
CA LEU A 135 13.57 14.41 8.74
C LEU A 135 12.64 14.54 9.96
N ALA A 136 13.18 14.28 11.14
CA ALA A 136 12.51 14.50 12.42
C ALA A 136 12.88 15.87 12.99
N ILE A 137 11.89 16.57 13.55
CA ILE A 137 12.03 17.87 14.19
C ILE A 137 11.71 17.68 15.67
N LEU A 138 12.51 18.26 16.57
CA LEU A 138 12.27 18.16 18.00
C LEU A 138 10.86 18.69 18.35
N GLY A 139 10.05 17.87 19.00
CA GLY A 139 8.67 18.18 19.36
C GLY A 139 7.61 17.83 18.29
N GLY A 140 8.03 17.40 17.10
CA GLY A 140 7.13 16.99 16.02
C GLY A 140 6.62 18.16 15.17
N ILE A 141 5.59 17.89 14.36
CA ILE A 141 4.98 18.80 13.40
C ILE A 141 3.51 18.99 13.79
N ASP A 142 3.06 20.24 13.86
CA ASP A 142 1.70 20.55 14.27
C ASP A 142 0.73 20.36 13.10
N VAL A 143 0.23 19.12 12.97
CA VAL A 143 -0.82 18.76 12.01
C VAL A 143 -1.97 18.02 12.70
N PRO A 144 -3.21 18.17 12.20
CA PRO A 144 -4.36 17.51 12.78
C PRO A 144 -4.28 16.00 12.60
N THR A 145 -4.85 15.27 13.55
CA THR A 145 -5.08 13.84 13.39
C THR A 145 -6.28 13.60 12.47
N TYR A 146 -6.15 12.58 11.63
CA TYR A 146 -7.23 12.05 10.82
C TYR A 146 -7.32 10.54 11.05
N LEU A 147 -8.47 10.08 11.55
CA LEU A 147 -8.66 8.68 11.97
C LEU A 147 -7.52 8.19 12.87
N TYR A 148 -7.29 8.94 13.97
CA TYR A 148 -6.32 8.64 15.03
C TYR A 148 -4.83 8.71 14.66
N SER A 149 -4.49 9.17 13.45
CA SER A 149 -3.09 9.27 13.00
C SER A 149 -2.87 10.56 12.19
N LYS A 150 -1.65 11.10 12.29
CA LYS A 150 -1.14 12.25 11.51
C LYS A 150 -0.54 11.84 10.17
N SER A 151 -0.42 10.55 9.87
CA SER A 151 0.16 10.06 8.62
C SER A 151 -0.58 10.55 7.38
N THR A 152 0.15 10.98 6.34
CA THR A 152 -0.47 11.39 5.08
C THR A 152 -0.96 10.14 4.35
N PHE A 153 -2.23 10.16 3.93
CA PHE A 153 -2.83 9.15 3.07
C PHE A 153 -3.20 9.79 1.73
N ILE A 154 -2.30 9.67 0.76
CA ILE A 154 -2.37 10.37 -0.53
C ILE A 154 -3.65 9.98 -1.30
N SER A 155 -3.93 8.68 -1.46
CA SER A 155 -5.10 8.24 -2.23
C SER A 155 -6.44 8.65 -1.61
N CYS A 156 -6.46 8.91 -0.30
CA CYS A 156 -7.64 9.41 0.41
C CYS A 156 -7.68 10.96 0.48
N SER A 157 -6.60 11.63 0.09
CA SER A 157 -6.40 13.08 0.29
C SER A 157 -6.66 13.51 1.73
N ALA A 158 -6.11 12.76 2.70
CA ALA A 158 -6.35 12.98 4.13
C ALA A 158 -5.11 12.76 5.01
N GLY A 159 -5.11 13.33 6.21
CA GLY A 159 -3.98 13.29 7.15
C GLY A 159 -2.80 14.18 6.71
N GLY A 160 -1.76 14.25 7.55
CA GLY A 160 -0.57 15.05 7.29
C GLY A 160 -0.87 16.52 6.95
N HIS A 161 -0.16 17.06 5.96
CA HIS A 161 -0.39 18.41 5.48
C HIS A 161 -1.43 18.41 4.35
N GLN A 162 -2.70 18.65 4.72
CA GLN A 162 -3.82 18.71 3.77
C GLN A 162 -3.99 17.45 2.89
N GLY A 163 -3.55 16.29 3.37
CA GLY A 163 -3.73 15.03 2.66
C GLY A 163 -2.82 14.79 1.47
N ARG A 164 -1.75 15.59 1.30
CA ARG A 164 -0.89 15.56 0.11
C ARG A 164 0.58 15.68 0.47
N ALA A 165 1.44 15.45 -0.53
CA ALA A 165 2.84 15.83 -0.45
C ALA A 165 3.02 17.36 -0.36
N LEU A 166 4.13 17.79 0.23
CA LEU A 166 4.51 19.19 0.35
C LEU A 166 4.70 19.84 -1.02
N LYS A 167 4.36 21.12 -1.10
CA LYS A 167 4.54 21.98 -2.27
C LYS A 167 5.23 23.28 -1.87
N SER A 168 5.85 23.94 -2.85
CA SER A 168 6.42 25.28 -2.65
C SER A 168 5.34 26.25 -2.16
N GLY A 169 5.66 27.03 -1.14
CA GLY A 169 4.73 27.94 -0.48
C GLY A 169 4.01 27.35 0.74
N ASP A 170 4.12 26.04 0.96
CA ASP A 170 3.56 25.43 2.17
C ASP A 170 4.25 25.96 3.43
N LEU A 171 3.48 25.98 4.51
CA LEU A 171 3.92 26.43 5.81
C LEU A 171 3.60 25.37 6.85
N LEU A 172 4.65 24.83 7.48
CA LEU A 172 4.55 23.77 8.46
C LEU A 172 4.78 24.35 9.86
N PRO A 173 3.71 24.52 10.65
CA PRO A 173 3.89 24.88 12.05
C PRO A 173 4.47 23.67 12.83
N TRP A 174 5.15 23.95 13.93
CA TRP A 174 5.59 22.94 14.88
C TRP A 174 5.26 23.35 16.31
N PHE A 175 5.27 22.40 17.24
CA PHE A 175 5.07 22.68 18.66
C PHE A 175 6.31 23.36 19.25
N ASN A 176 6.16 24.61 19.67
CA ASN A 176 7.25 25.31 20.35
C ASN A 176 7.29 24.88 21.82
N ASN A 177 8.24 24.02 22.18
CA ASN A 177 8.54 23.69 23.58
C ASN A 177 9.33 24.84 24.24
N ASN A 178 8.68 25.98 24.46
CA ASN A 178 9.22 27.10 25.23
C ASN A 178 9.42 26.80 26.74
N ASN A 179 9.26 25.54 27.19
CA ASN A 179 9.38 25.16 28.60
C ASN A 179 10.80 24.79 29.06
N ASN A 180 11.79 24.78 28.17
CA ASN A 180 13.20 24.73 28.59
C ASN A 180 13.83 26.12 28.50
N ASN A 181 13.30 27.06 29.30
CA ASN A 181 14.00 28.27 29.72
C ASN A 181 15.17 27.92 30.68
N ASN A 182 16.01 26.96 30.31
CA ASN A 182 17.38 26.95 30.80
C ASN A 182 18.18 27.78 29.80
N ASN A 183 18.20 29.08 30.08
CA ASN A 183 19.17 30.03 29.56
C ASN A 183 20.59 29.55 29.88
N ASN A 184 21.11 28.59 29.13
CA ASN A 184 22.54 28.49 28.88
C ASN A 184 22.83 29.22 27.57
N ASN A 185 22.49 30.52 27.54
CA ASN A 185 23.03 31.48 26.58
C ASN A 185 24.47 31.81 27.00
N SER A 186 25.36 30.83 26.96
CA SER A 186 26.78 31.00 27.26
C SER A 186 27.66 30.10 26.41
N ASP A 187 27.32 29.90 25.12
CA ASP A 187 28.21 29.22 24.15
C ASP A 187 28.20 29.93 22.77
N VAL A 188 27.88 31.23 22.73
CA VAL A 188 28.10 32.07 21.55
C VAL A 188 29.25 33.02 21.85
N ASP A 189 30.46 32.48 22.02
CA ASP A 189 31.68 33.31 22.11
C ASP A 189 32.89 32.77 21.33
N ASP A 190 32.76 31.67 20.57
CA ASP A 190 33.82 31.22 19.67
C ASP A 190 33.33 31.10 18.22
N ASN A 191 33.55 32.17 17.45
CA ASN A 191 33.40 32.18 15.98
C ASN A 191 34.34 31.19 15.25
N ASN A 192 35.20 30.46 15.98
CA ASN A 192 36.23 29.60 15.41
C ASN A 192 35.79 28.14 15.16
N ASN A 193 34.52 27.75 15.40
CA ASN A 193 34.06 26.38 15.10
C ASN A 193 32.54 26.27 14.81
N LEU A 194 32.06 26.90 13.73
CA LEU A 194 30.65 26.84 13.29
C LEU A 194 30.11 25.40 13.20
N GLU A 195 30.93 24.44 12.76
CA GLU A 195 30.54 23.03 12.66
C GLU A 195 30.17 22.42 14.02
N LYS A 196 30.91 22.74 15.10
CA LYS A 196 30.60 22.26 16.46
C LYS A 196 29.30 22.85 17.01
N ASN A 197 28.93 24.04 16.55
CA ASN A 197 27.68 24.68 16.97
C ASN A 197 26.46 24.06 16.28
N ILE A 198 26.62 23.53 15.07
CA ILE A 198 25.56 22.91 14.29
C ILE A 198 25.46 21.40 14.58
N ILE A 199 26.57 20.68 14.57
CA ILE A 199 26.61 19.23 14.75
C ILE A 199 26.77 18.92 16.24
N LYS A 200 25.68 18.55 16.92
CA LYS A 200 25.67 18.29 18.36
C LYS A 200 26.10 16.88 18.71
N PHE A 201 25.71 15.91 17.87
CA PHE A 201 26.04 14.51 18.06
C PHE A 201 25.95 13.77 16.73
N VAL A 202 26.84 12.82 16.47
CA VAL A 202 26.81 11.96 15.29
C VAL A 202 26.81 10.51 15.75
N ILE A 203 25.88 9.71 15.25
CA ILE A 203 25.86 8.27 15.50
C ILE A 203 27.10 7.65 14.84
N PRO A 204 27.88 6.83 15.56
CA PRO A 204 29.03 6.12 14.98
C PRO A 204 28.68 5.32 13.72
N ASN A 205 29.52 5.40 12.69
CA ASN A 205 29.28 4.76 11.38
C ASN A 205 29.20 3.22 11.44
N ASP A 206 29.71 2.59 12.50
CA ASP A 206 29.65 1.14 12.70
C ASP A 206 28.26 0.64 13.12
N ILE A 207 27.38 1.54 13.59
CA ILE A 207 26.05 1.18 14.12
C ILE A 207 24.87 1.83 13.36
N ILE A 208 25.13 2.56 12.28
CA ILE A 208 24.06 3.06 11.39
C ILE A 208 23.60 1.96 10.42
N LEU A 209 22.37 2.11 9.91
CA LEU A 209 21.85 1.25 8.86
C LEU A 209 22.66 1.39 7.57
N LYS A 210 22.91 0.26 6.90
CA LYS A 210 23.57 0.21 5.59
C LYS A 210 22.53 -0.15 4.53
N PHE A 211 22.62 0.54 3.39
CA PHE A 211 21.72 0.35 2.26
C PHE A 211 22.49 -0.24 1.08
N THR A 212 21.82 -1.08 0.29
CA THR A 212 22.39 -1.81 -0.86
C THR A 212 21.42 -1.72 -2.04
N THR A 213 21.87 -2.08 -3.25
CA THR A 213 21.02 -2.27 -4.43
C THR A 213 20.68 -3.74 -4.68
N ASN A 214 21.28 -4.65 -3.89
CA ASN A 214 21.04 -6.09 -3.90
C ASN A 214 20.64 -6.51 -2.49
N TRP A 215 19.34 -6.74 -2.28
CA TRP A 215 18.76 -6.96 -0.96
C TRP A 215 18.52 -8.44 -0.66
N GLU A 216 18.70 -8.80 0.61
CA GLU A 216 18.20 -10.05 1.16
C GLU A 216 17.10 -9.74 2.16
N ILE A 217 15.89 -10.22 1.89
CA ILE A 217 14.68 -9.91 2.66
C ILE A 217 14.14 -11.20 3.28
N GLN A 218 14.05 -11.24 4.60
CA GLN A 218 13.59 -12.40 5.35
C GLN A 218 12.07 -12.54 5.25
N VAL A 219 11.62 -13.76 4.94
CA VAL A 219 10.21 -14.09 4.78
C VAL A 219 9.85 -15.34 5.55
N LEU A 220 8.59 -15.40 5.98
CA LEU A 220 7.92 -16.63 6.40
C LEU A 220 7.09 -17.18 5.24
N LEU A 221 7.02 -18.50 5.11
CA LEU A 221 6.06 -19.12 4.19
C LEU A 221 4.65 -18.77 4.61
N GLY A 222 3.82 -18.44 3.63
CA GLY A 222 2.39 -18.31 3.78
C GLY A 222 1.81 -16.91 3.57
N PRO A 223 0.47 -16.83 3.50
CA PRO A 223 -0.47 -17.92 3.80
C PRO A 223 -0.60 -19.05 2.77
N HIS A 224 -0.24 -18.81 1.51
CA HIS A 224 -0.51 -19.75 0.40
C HIS A 224 0.77 -20.42 -0.15
N GLY A 225 1.82 -20.49 0.67
CA GLY A 225 3.09 -21.13 0.32
C GLY A 225 3.08 -22.59 0.75
N ASN A 226 2.25 -23.41 0.11
CA ASN A 226 2.08 -24.83 0.40
C ASN A 226 1.62 -25.54 -0.91
N PRO A 227 1.91 -26.85 -1.08
CA PRO A 227 1.54 -27.64 -2.25
C PRO A 227 0.09 -27.58 -2.72
N ASP A 228 -0.87 -27.12 -1.92
CA ASP A 228 -2.24 -26.89 -2.38
C ASP A 228 -2.40 -25.72 -3.38
N TYR A 229 -1.42 -24.80 -3.42
CA TYR A 229 -1.36 -23.69 -4.38
C TYR A 229 -0.10 -23.72 -5.25
N VAL A 230 1.05 -23.99 -4.64
CA VAL A 230 2.37 -23.96 -5.28
C VAL A 230 3.21 -25.09 -4.71
N ASP A 231 3.66 -26.01 -5.58
CA ASP A 231 4.49 -27.14 -5.16
C ASP A 231 5.83 -26.70 -4.54
N ASN A 232 6.45 -27.58 -3.75
CA ASN A 232 7.68 -27.28 -3.02
C ASN A 232 8.88 -26.95 -3.92
N ASN A 233 9.00 -27.57 -5.10
CA ASN A 233 10.09 -27.28 -6.03
C ASN A 233 9.96 -25.88 -6.60
N ASN A 234 8.74 -25.49 -6.98
CA ASN A 234 8.46 -24.15 -7.48
C ASN A 234 8.56 -23.10 -6.35
N LEU A 235 8.15 -23.40 -5.12
CA LEU A 235 8.40 -22.51 -3.97
C LEU A 235 9.90 -22.26 -3.80
N MET A 236 10.74 -23.31 -3.89
CA MET A 236 12.19 -23.17 -3.84
C MET A 236 12.75 -22.37 -5.03
N GLU A 237 12.19 -22.54 -6.23
CA GLU A 237 12.54 -21.73 -7.42
C GLU A 237 12.26 -20.24 -7.16
N LEU A 238 11.07 -19.91 -6.62
CA LEU A 238 10.69 -18.54 -6.27
C LEU A 238 11.57 -17.94 -5.16
N LEU A 239 11.97 -18.74 -4.17
CA LEU A 239 12.87 -18.31 -3.07
C LEU A 239 14.31 -18.10 -3.55
N ASN A 240 14.79 -18.92 -4.49
CA ASN A 240 16.13 -18.80 -5.08
C ASN A 240 16.22 -17.76 -6.20
N THR A 241 15.08 -17.25 -6.66
CA THR A 241 15.00 -16.25 -7.72
C THR A 241 15.54 -14.91 -7.23
N LYS A 242 16.40 -14.30 -8.06
CA LYS A 242 16.76 -12.89 -7.95
C LYS A 242 15.70 -12.03 -8.65
N TRP A 243 14.87 -11.38 -7.86
CA TRP A 243 13.80 -10.50 -8.32
C TRP A 243 14.35 -9.11 -8.62
N LYS A 244 13.80 -8.42 -9.61
CA LYS A 244 14.11 -7.00 -9.90
C LYS A 244 12.91 -6.12 -9.60
N VAL A 245 13.13 -4.97 -8.96
CA VAL A 245 12.09 -4.00 -8.66
C VAL A 245 11.67 -3.25 -9.93
N HIS A 246 10.40 -3.35 -10.28
CA HIS A 246 9.80 -2.67 -11.41
C HIS A 246 9.56 -1.18 -11.11
N PHE A 247 9.61 -0.31 -12.12
CA PHE A 247 9.44 1.14 -11.95
C PHE A 247 8.03 1.58 -11.53
N SER A 248 7.01 0.76 -11.83
CA SER A 248 5.64 0.91 -11.34
C SER A 248 5.49 0.40 -9.89
N SER A 249 6.28 0.98 -8.99
CA SER A 249 6.31 0.68 -7.55
C SER A 249 6.16 1.96 -6.76
N ASN A 250 5.33 1.95 -5.71
CA ASN A 250 5.11 3.11 -4.84
C ASN A 250 4.64 2.66 -3.44
N ARG A 251 4.11 3.58 -2.63
CA ARG A 251 3.61 3.28 -1.28
C ARG A 251 2.46 2.25 -1.24
N MET A 252 1.73 2.03 -2.33
CA MET A 252 0.71 0.98 -2.43
C MET A 252 1.30 -0.42 -2.62
N GLY A 253 2.47 -0.52 -3.24
CA GLY A 253 3.16 -1.79 -3.37
C GLY A 253 4.38 -1.73 -4.27
N ILE A 254 5.30 -2.67 -4.05
CA ILE A 254 6.53 -2.81 -4.81
C ILE A 254 6.39 -3.97 -5.79
N ARG A 255 6.27 -3.65 -7.07
CA ARG A 255 6.10 -4.64 -8.14
C ARG A 255 7.44 -5.27 -8.49
N LEU A 256 7.44 -6.58 -8.70
CA LEU A 256 8.64 -7.35 -8.97
C LEU A 256 8.60 -7.96 -10.38
N ILE A 257 9.78 -8.09 -10.98
CA ILE A 257 10.03 -8.77 -12.23
C ILE A 257 10.79 -10.06 -11.91
N GLY A 258 10.28 -11.18 -12.40
CA GLY A 258 10.87 -12.50 -12.24
C GLY A 258 10.06 -13.57 -12.99
N PRO A 259 10.30 -14.87 -12.73
CA PRO A 259 9.64 -15.96 -13.41
C PRO A 259 8.15 -16.02 -13.06
N ARG A 260 7.34 -16.54 -13.99
CA ARG A 260 5.93 -16.86 -13.74
C ARG A 260 5.86 -18.08 -12.80
N PRO A 261 4.99 -18.08 -11.78
CA PRO A 261 4.79 -19.26 -10.94
C PRO A 261 4.21 -20.43 -11.75
N LYS A 262 4.67 -21.64 -11.45
CA LYS A 262 4.00 -22.89 -11.83
C LYS A 262 2.95 -23.22 -10.76
N TRP A 263 1.68 -23.08 -11.12
CA TRP A 263 0.57 -23.31 -10.23
C TRP A 263 0.19 -24.79 -10.16
N GLU A 264 -0.12 -25.30 -8.96
CA GLU A 264 -0.58 -26.70 -8.80
C GLU A 264 -2.01 -26.91 -9.31
N ARG A 265 -2.79 -25.83 -9.39
CA ARG A 265 -4.19 -25.84 -9.80
C ARG A 265 -4.38 -25.21 -11.18
N LEU A 266 -5.43 -25.64 -11.87
CA LEU A 266 -5.80 -25.17 -13.21
C LEU A 266 -6.55 -23.82 -13.20
N ASP A 267 -7.26 -23.52 -12.12
CA ASP A 267 -8.02 -22.29 -11.91
C ASP A 267 -8.30 -22.07 -10.41
N GLY A 268 -8.96 -20.96 -10.08
CA GLY A 268 -9.36 -20.59 -8.73
C GLY A 268 -10.82 -20.93 -8.37
N GLY A 269 -11.50 -21.76 -9.17
CA GLY A 269 -12.93 -22.06 -8.99
C GLY A 269 -13.80 -20.80 -8.98
N GLU A 270 -14.70 -20.70 -8.01
CA GLU A 270 -15.55 -19.51 -7.81
C GLU A 270 -14.78 -18.24 -7.43
N GLY A 271 -13.50 -18.36 -7.02
CA GLY A 271 -12.62 -17.23 -6.77
C GLY A 271 -12.15 -16.53 -8.05
N GLY A 272 -12.18 -17.22 -9.20
CA GLY A 272 -11.81 -16.69 -10.52
C GLY A 272 -11.11 -17.71 -11.42
N SER A 273 -10.98 -17.38 -12.70
CA SER A 273 -10.47 -18.29 -13.74
C SER A 273 -8.95 -18.48 -13.73
N HIS A 274 -8.18 -17.62 -13.06
CA HIS A 274 -6.74 -17.75 -12.98
C HIS A 274 -6.34 -18.62 -11.77
N PRO A 275 -5.33 -19.50 -11.87
CA PRO A 275 -4.82 -20.29 -10.75
C PRO A 275 -4.29 -19.50 -9.56
N SER A 276 -4.12 -18.19 -9.67
CA SER A 276 -3.75 -17.33 -8.53
C SER A 276 -4.99 -16.80 -7.80
N ASN A 277 -6.19 -16.98 -8.34
CA ASN A 277 -7.42 -16.44 -7.76
C ASN A 277 -7.91 -17.26 -6.57
N ILE A 278 -8.30 -16.57 -5.51
CA ILE A 278 -8.93 -17.16 -4.32
C ILE A 278 -10.18 -16.35 -3.98
N HIS A 279 -11.05 -16.94 -3.16
CA HIS A 279 -12.06 -16.15 -2.45
C HIS A 279 -11.35 -15.04 -1.66
N ASP A 280 -11.85 -13.81 -1.76
CA ASP A 280 -11.16 -12.68 -1.16
C ASP A 280 -10.92 -12.91 0.34
N CYS A 281 -9.67 -12.68 0.76
CA CYS A 281 -9.18 -12.90 2.12
C CYS A 281 -8.44 -11.64 2.62
N GLY A 282 -8.21 -11.59 3.93
CA GLY A 282 -7.32 -10.58 4.51
C GLY A 282 -5.87 -10.76 4.07
N TYR A 283 -5.18 -9.66 3.79
CA TYR A 283 -3.75 -9.66 3.51
C TYR A 283 -2.94 -9.21 4.73
N ALA A 284 -1.84 -9.90 5.01
CA ALA A 284 -0.87 -9.40 5.97
C ALA A 284 -0.05 -8.26 5.34
N LEU A 285 0.40 -7.31 6.17
CA LEU A 285 1.32 -6.28 5.71
C LEU A 285 2.63 -6.96 5.31
N GLY A 286 3.16 -6.66 4.12
CA GLY A 286 4.35 -7.31 3.59
C GLY A 286 4.11 -8.66 2.92
N SER A 287 2.85 -9.07 2.69
CA SER A 287 2.58 -10.24 1.85
C SER A 287 3.04 -10.02 0.41
N ILE A 288 3.61 -11.05 -0.21
CA ILE A 288 3.98 -11.08 -1.63
C ILE A 288 2.77 -11.60 -2.39
N ASN A 289 1.99 -10.70 -2.98
CA ASN A 289 0.74 -11.01 -3.65
C ASN A 289 0.96 -11.27 -5.14
N PHE A 290 0.36 -12.34 -5.68
CA PHE A 290 0.44 -12.68 -7.11
C PHE A 290 -0.83 -12.30 -7.86
N THR A 291 -0.84 -11.09 -8.42
CA THR A 291 -1.95 -10.56 -9.24
C THR A 291 -1.89 -11.16 -10.64
N GLY A 292 -2.38 -12.40 -10.77
CA GLY A 292 -2.06 -13.26 -11.91
C GLY A 292 -0.68 -13.89 -11.72
N ASP A 293 0.18 -13.79 -12.73
CA ASP A 293 1.56 -14.28 -12.66
C ASP A 293 2.58 -13.22 -12.20
N MET A 294 2.13 -12.00 -11.92
CA MET A 294 3.01 -10.90 -11.52
C MET A 294 2.99 -10.68 -10.00
N PRO A 295 4.16 -10.74 -9.33
CA PRO A 295 4.24 -10.47 -7.90
C PRO A 295 4.28 -8.97 -7.57
N ILE A 296 3.66 -8.62 -6.45
CA ILE A 296 3.74 -7.31 -5.81
C ILE A 296 3.83 -7.46 -4.29
N ILE A 297 4.78 -6.77 -3.66
CA ILE A 297 4.86 -6.68 -2.20
C ILE A 297 3.82 -5.66 -1.74
N LEU A 298 2.90 -6.07 -0.86
CA LEU A 298 1.87 -5.17 -0.31
C LEU A 298 2.44 -4.32 0.83
N THR A 299 2.41 -3.00 0.68
CA THR A 299 3.09 -2.07 1.59
C THR A 299 2.13 -1.19 2.39
N ALA A 300 2.62 -0.08 2.95
CA ALA A 300 1.90 0.82 3.86
C ALA A 300 0.55 1.34 3.32
N GLU A 301 0.42 1.49 2.00
CA GLU A 301 -0.83 1.92 1.35
C GLU A 301 -1.43 0.84 0.45
N GLY A 302 -1.02 -0.42 0.64
CA GLY A 302 -1.54 -1.54 -0.15
C GLY A 302 -2.98 -1.93 0.21
N PRO A 303 -3.63 -2.74 -0.64
CA PRO A 303 -4.95 -3.28 -0.35
C PRO A 303 -4.93 -4.11 0.94
N THR A 304 -5.97 -3.97 1.77
CA THR A 304 -6.05 -4.75 3.03
C THR A 304 -6.61 -6.15 2.84
N GLN A 305 -7.41 -6.36 1.78
CA GLN A 305 -8.03 -7.62 1.41
C GLN A 305 -8.03 -7.78 -0.11
N GLY A 306 -8.11 -9.01 -0.60
CA GLY A 306 -8.28 -9.30 -2.03
C GLY A 306 -8.26 -10.79 -2.33
N GLY A 307 -8.49 -11.14 -3.60
CA GLY A 307 -8.70 -12.52 -4.05
C GLY A 307 -7.55 -13.10 -4.87
N PHE A 308 -6.33 -12.87 -4.41
CA PHE A 308 -5.10 -13.42 -4.99
C PHE A 308 -4.22 -14.08 -3.92
N VAL A 309 -3.57 -15.17 -4.29
CA VAL A 309 -2.63 -15.92 -3.43
C VAL A 309 -1.41 -15.10 -3.01
N CYS A 310 -0.87 -15.46 -1.84
CA CYS A 310 0.29 -14.87 -1.21
C CYS A 310 1.21 -15.99 -0.68
N PRO A 311 2.21 -16.45 -1.44
CA PRO A 311 3.07 -17.55 -1.03
C PRO A 311 3.99 -17.23 0.14
N PHE A 312 4.38 -15.96 0.28
CA PHE A 312 5.33 -15.50 1.29
C PHE A 312 4.81 -14.23 1.98
N THR A 313 5.26 -13.99 3.20
CA THR A 313 5.07 -12.72 3.91
C THR A 313 6.38 -12.30 4.57
N ILE A 314 6.77 -11.04 4.31
CA ILE A 314 7.97 -10.43 4.91
C ILE A 314 7.76 -10.30 6.41
N ILE A 315 8.77 -10.65 7.21
CA ILE A 315 8.67 -10.48 8.66
C ILE A 315 8.58 -8.99 9.01
N SER A 316 7.82 -8.67 10.05
CA SER A 316 7.60 -7.29 10.50
C SER A 316 8.90 -6.50 10.69
N SER A 317 9.96 -7.20 11.10
CA SER A 317 11.27 -6.65 11.42
C SER A 317 12.14 -6.38 10.19
N ASP A 318 11.87 -6.98 9.04
CA ASP A 318 12.59 -6.70 7.78
C ASP A 318 11.83 -5.75 6.86
N PHE A 319 10.60 -5.36 7.24
CA PHE A 319 9.75 -4.50 6.42
C PHE A 319 10.39 -3.14 6.11
N TRP A 320 11.29 -2.64 6.96
CA TRP A 320 12.04 -1.41 6.71
C TRP A 320 12.88 -1.44 5.42
N LYS A 321 13.41 -2.62 5.04
CA LYS A 321 14.16 -2.82 3.79
C LYS A 321 13.28 -2.54 2.58
N VAL A 322 11.99 -2.89 2.65
CA VAL A 322 11.01 -2.67 1.58
C VAL A 322 10.83 -1.17 1.32
N GLY A 323 10.85 -0.34 2.35
CA GLY A 323 10.79 1.12 2.21
C GLY A 323 12.00 1.74 1.52
N GLN A 324 13.09 0.99 1.40
CA GLN A 324 14.34 1.42 0.76
C GLN A 324 14.54 0.86 -0.64
N LEU A 325 13.66 -0.05 -1.09
CA LEU A 325 13.68 -0.54 -2.47
C LEU A 325 13.36 0.61 -3.45
N LYS A 326 14.16 0.70 -4.50
CA LYS A 326 13.90 1.58 -5.66
C LYS A 326 13.87 0.77 -6.95
N SER A 327 13.33 1.37 -8.01
CA SER A 327 13.35 0.78 -9.35
C SER A 327 14.79 0.40 -9.74
N GLY A 328 14.94 -0.80 -10.30
CA GLY A 328 16.25 -1.31 -10.70
C GLY A 328 16.97 -2.11 -9.62
N ASP A 329 16.64 -1.91 -8.34
CA ASP A 329 17.16 -2.76 -7.25
C ASP A 329 16.79 -4.22 -7.51
N THR A 330 17.59 -5.10 -6.92
CA THR A 330 17.31 -6.53 -6.93
C THR A 330 17.18 -7.05 -5.52
N LEU A 331 16.42 -8.13 -5.35
CA LEU A 331 16.23 -8.77 -4.06
C LEU A 331 16.09 -10.28 -4.19
N ILE A 332 16.45 -10.98 -3.12
CA ILE A 332 16.20 -12.42 -2.94
C ILE A 332 15.44 -12.59 -1.63
N PHE A 333 14.41 -13.44 -1.63
CA PHE A 333 13.69 -13.79 -0.43
C PHE A 333 14.42 -14.88 0.35
N LYS A 334 14.69 -14.63 1.62
CA LYS A 334 15.35 -15.59 2.51
C LYS A 334 14.31 -16.21 3.44
N PRO A 335 13.97 -17.49 3.26
CA PRO A 335 13.01 -18.13 4.14
C PRO A 335 13.62 -18.34 5.53
N ILE A 336 12.86 -18.05 6.58
CA ILE A 336 13.26 -18.26 7.97
C ILE A 336 12.14 -18.95 8.77
N THR A 337 12.45 -19.37 10.01
CA THR A 337 11.45 -19.93 10.93
C THR A 337 10.81 -18.85 11.82
N MET A 338 9.66 -19.15 12.41
CA MET A 338 8.99 -18.25 13.36
C MET A 338 9.89 -17.86 14.55
N ASN A 339 10.69 -18.81 15.07
CA ASN A 339 11.63 -18.54 16.15
C ASN A 339 12.74 -17.57 15.74
N GLN A 340 13.23 -17.67 14.49
CA GLN A 340 14.20 -16.75 13.93
C GLN A 340 13.59 -15.35 13.74
N ALA A 341 12.34 -15.26 13.26
CA ALA A 341 11.63 -13.99 13.14
C ALA A 341 11.49 -13.28 14.51
N LEU A 342 11.19 -14.02 15.58
CA LEU A 342 11.09 -13.47 16.94
C LEU A 342 12.43 -12.99 17.49
N LYS A 343 13.51 -13.75 17.25
CA LYS A 343 14.88 -13.32 17.59
C LYS A 343 15.24 -12.04 16.85
N HIS A 344 14.89 -11.91 15.57
CA HIS A 344 15.12 -10.70 14.78
C HIS A 344 14.31 -9.50 15.29
N LYS A 345 13.05 -9.70 15.69
CA LYS A 345 12.23 -8.66 16.33
C LYS A 345 12.84 -8.16 17.64
N LYS A 346 13.37 -9.07 18.46
CA LYS A 346 14.09 -8.71 19.68
C LYS A 346 15.36 -7.91 19.37
N LEU A 347 16.13 -8.32 18.35
CA LEU A 347 17.34 -7.63 17.92
C LEU A 347 17.09 -6.16 17.55
N ILE A 348 16.01 -5.86 16.82
CA ILE A 348 15.65 -4.47 16.48
C ILE A 348 15.32 -3.65 17.72
N ASN A 349 14.59 -4.22 18.66
CA ASN A 349 14.28 -3.55 19.93
C ASN A 349 15.56 -3.29 20.74
N ASP A 350 16.47 -4.26 20.81
CA ASP A 350 17.75 -4.14 21.50
C ASP A 350 18.63 -3.07 20.84
N TYR A 351 18.63 -3.00 19.50
CA TYR A 351 19.29 -1.96 18.72
C TYR A 351 18.76 -0.55 19.03
N LEU A 352 17.44 -0.34 18.98
CA LEU A 352 16.83 0.95 19.31
C LEU A 352 17.12 1.36 20.76
N ASN A 353 17.04 0.41 21.70
CA ASN A 353 17.38 0.64 23.11
C ASN A 353 18.87 0.99 23.30
N TYR A 354 19.76 0.37 22.52
CA TYR A 354 21.18 0.68 22.53
C TYR A 354 21.45 2.11 22.07
N ILE A 355 20.86 2.52 20.94
CA ILE A 355 20.98 3.91 20.44
C ILE A 355 20.43 4.90 21.46
N LYS A 356 19.31 4.60 22.10
CA LYS A 356 18.73 5.44 23.16
C LYS A 356 19.73 5.66 24.31
N LYS A 357 20.30 4.56 24.83
CA LYS A 357 21.32 4.64 25.88
C LYS A 357 22.52 5.46 25.43
N LEU A 358 23.02 5.25 24.21
CA LEU A 358 24.15 6.02 23.67
C LEU A 358 23.86 7.52 23.69
N LEU A 359 22.66 7.95 23.29
CA LEU A 359 22.24 9.35 23.31
C LEU A 359 22.12 9.91 24.73
N ASP A 360 21.65 9.11 25.70
CA ASP A 360 21.54 9.50 27.11
C ASP A 360 22.93 9.68 27.78
N TYR A 361 23.94 8.90 27.39
CA TYR A 361 25.28 8.92 27.99
C TYR A 361 26.27 9.90 27.33
N CYS A 362 26.10 10.24 26.05
CA CYS A 362 27.06 11.03 25.26
C CYS A 362 26.67 12.48 24.91
N PRO A 363 26.07 13.32 25.80
CA PRO A 363 25.90 14.73 25.44
C PRO A 363 27.22 15.52 25.28
N LEU A 364 28.37 15.03 25.79
CA LEU A 364 29.59 15.83 25.96
C LEU A 364 30.93 15.17 25.58
N ILE A 365 30.96 13.97 24.99
CA ILE A 365 32.23 13.26 24.74
C ILE A 365 32.30 12.75 23.29
N ILE A 366 33.26 13.28 22.53
CA ILE A 366 33.60 12.91 21.13
C ILE A 366 34.32 11.53 21.06
N GLN A 367 34.57 10.86 22.19
CA GLN A 367 35.25 9.57 22.25
C GLN A 367 34.31 8.38 22.51
N LYS A 368 34.57 7.27 21.80
CA LYS A 368 33.86 5.99 21.90
C LYS A 368 33.82 5.50 23.36
N PRO A 369 32.64 5.33 24.00
CA PRO A 369 32.56 4.84 25.36
C PRO A 369 33.12 3.41 25.46
N LYS A 370 34.08 3.20 26.37
CA LYS A 370 34.78 1.93 26.64
C LYS A 370 33.90 0.79 27.19
N TYR A 371 32.60 1.00 27.39
CA TYR A 371 31.72 0.11 28.15
C TYR A 371 30.82 -0.81 27.30
N PHE A 372 30.91 -0.80 25.97
CA PHE A 372 30.09 -1.64 25.10
C PHE A 372 30.94 -2.70 24.40
N ASN A 373 31.14 -3.85 25.05
CA ASN A 373 32.12 -4.85 24.64
C ASN A 373 31.69 -5.80 23.50
N ASP A 374 30.47 -5.72 22.95
CA ASP A 374 30.11 -6.50 21.74
C ASP A 374 29.09 -5.75 20.85
N ILE A 375 29.56 -4.74 20.12
CA ILE A 375 28.75 -4.02 19.09
C ILE A 375 28.43 -4.93 17.90
N ASN A 376 29.25 -5.95 17.64
CA ASN A 376 29.13 -6.81 16.45
C ASN A 376 27.81 -7.59 16.41
N ASP A 377 27.24 -7.94 17.56
CA ASP A 377 25.95 -8.65 17.67
C ASP A 377 24.74 -7.74 17.42
N LEU A 378 24.92 -6.42 17.39
CA LEU A 378 23.86 -5.43 17.12
C LEU A 378 23.85 -4.95 15.66
N ILE A 379 24.80 -5.41 14.83
CA ILE A 379 24.88 -5.02 13.42
C ILE A 379 23.80 -5.77 12.63
N LEU A 380 22.67 -5.09 12.40
CA LEU A 380 21.50 -5.60 11.69
C LEU A 380 21.80 -6.17 10.29
N TYR A 381 22.88 -5.73 9.64
CA TYR A 381 23.26 -6.22 8.31
C TYR A 381 23.96 -7.60 8.32
N ASN A 382 24.42 -8.10 9.47
CA ASN A 382 25.20 -9.35 9.55
C ASN A 382 24.44 -10.53 10.19
N HIS A 383 23.23 -10.32 10.70
CA HIS A 383 22.42 -11.40 11.28
C HIS A 383 21.56 -12.09 10.21
N TYR A 384 22.25 -12.87 9.36
CA TYR A 384 21.63 -13.89 8.54
C TYR A 384 21.67 -15.21 9.28
N TYR A 385 20.50 -15.80 9.52
CA TYR A 385 20.45 -17.18 9.98
C TYR A 385 21.01 -18.09 8.88
N LYS A 386 21.85 -19.05 9.26
CA LYS A 386 22.23 -20.11 8.32
C LYS A 386 20.96 -20.85 7.89
N ASN A 387 20.90 -21.24 6.62
CA ASN A 387 19.77 -21.99 6.05
C ASN A 387 19.53 -23.35 6.77
N ASP A 388 20.48 -23.81 7.58
CA ASP A 388 20.47 -25.13 8.23
C ASP A 388 19.22 -25.40 9.12
N GLU A 389 18.54 -24.36 9.61
CA GLU A 389 17.30 -24.52 10.42
C GLU A 389 16.01 -24.49 9.58
N PHE A 390 16.03 -23.96 8.36
CA PHE A 390 14.85 -23.92 7.49
C PHE A 390 14.88 -25.10 6.52
N ASN A 391 13.78 -25.85 6.47
CA ASN A 391 13.60 -26.94 5.51
C ASN A 391 12.19 -26.85 4.92
N ILE A 392 12.10 -26.69 3.59
CA ILE A 392 10.83 -26.59 2.85
C ILE A 392 9.94 -27.83 3.01
N GLU A 393 10.52 -28.99 3.33
CA GLU A 393 9.77 -30.24 3.56
C GLU A 393 9.09 -30.29 4.93
N THR A 394 9.64 -29.59 5.93
CA THR A 394 9.12 -29.62 7.32
C THR A 394 8.49 -28.30 7.74
N ASN A 395 8.87 -27.18 7.11
CA ASN A 395 8.24 -25.88 7.29
C ASN A 395 7.09 -25.73 6.30
N SER A 396 5.87 -25.64 6.84
CA SER A 396 4.64 -25.46 6.05
C SER A 396 3.98 -24.13 6.43
N SER A 397 3.37 -23.47 5.45
CA SER A 397 2.45 -22.36 5.74
C SER A 397 1.10 -22.82 6.27
N LEU A 398 0.66 -24.04 5.97
CA LEU A 398 -0.50 -24.69 6.61
C LEU A 398 -0.02 -25.31 7.93
N LEU A 399 -0.37 -24.67 9.04
CA LEU A 399 0.10 -25.03 10.38
C LEU A 399 -0.75 -26.15 11.00
N LEU A 400 -2.05 -26.11 10.73
CA LEU A 400 -3.00 -27.10 11.21
C LEU A 400 -4.18 -27.16 10.24
N GLU A 401 -4.61 -28.37 9.93
CA GLU A 401 -5.86 -28.66 9.23
C GLU A 401 -6.64 -29.67 10.07
N TYR A 402 -7.92 -29.39 10.31
CA TYR A 402 -8.82 -30.41 10.84
C TYR A 402 -10.27 -30.14 10.45
N LYS A 403 -11.09 -31.17 10.61
CA LYS A 403 -12.52 -31.16 10.29
C LYS A 403 -13.35 -31.15 11.56
N HIS A 404 -14.30 -30.22 11.69
CA HIS A 404 -15.23 -30.12 12.82
C HIS A 404 -16.65 -29.86 12.32
N ASN A 405 -17.63 -30.68 12.73
CA ASN A 405 -19.02 -30.61 12.27
C ASN A 405 -19.14 -30.50 10.74
N ASP A 406 -18.39 -31.34 10.03
CA ASP A 406 -18.26 -31.35 8.57
C ASP A 406 -17.63 -30.12 7.89
N ILE A 407 -17.20 -29.13 8.67
CA ILE A 407 -16.49 -27.96 8.16
C ILE A 407 -14.99 -28.21 8.25
N LEU A 408 -14.30 -28.06 7.12
CA LEU A 408 -12.84 -28.00 7.06
C LEU A 408 -12.37 -26.67 7.64
N ILE A 409 -11.40 -26.69 8.56
CA ILE A 409 -10.79 -25.48 9.13
C ILE A 409 -9.28 -25.58 8.93
N GLN A 410 -8.70 -24.55 8.30
CA GLN A 410 -7.29 -24.47 7.98
C GLN A 410 -6.68 -23.24 8.67
N TYR A 411 -5.61 -23.45 9.44
CA TYR A 411 -4.85 -22.40 10.11
C TYR A 411 -3.54 -22.20 9.36
N ARG A 412 -3.35 -21.02 8.79
CA ARG A 412 -2.23 -20.69 7.93
C ARG A 412 -1.40 -19.55 8.48
N GLN A 413 -0.08 -19.73 8.49
CA GLN A 413 0.87 -18.70 8.83
C GLN A 413 0.78 -17.53 7.84
N ALA A 414 0.66 -16.29 8.32
CA ALA A 414 0.56 -15.11 7.46
C ALA A 414 1.58 -14.03 7.90
N GLY A 415 2.86 -14.42 7.94
CA GLY A 415 3.92 -13.62 8.56
C GLY A 415 4.03 -13.86 10.07
N ASP A 416 4.82 -13.05 10.75
CA ASP A 416 5.15 -13.21 12.17
C ASP A 416 4.12 -12.58 13.11
N CYS A 417 3.26 -11.70 12.59
CA CYS A 417 2.24 -10.98 13.36
C CYS A 417 0.80 -11.32 12.96
N TYR A 418 0.59 -12.32 12.07
CA TYR A 418 -0.75 -12.68 11.62
C TYR A 418 -0.96 -14.19 11.47
N LEU A 419 -2.21 -14.61 11.68
CA LEU A 419 -2.71 -15.96 11.45
C LEU A 419 -3.95 -15.86 10.55
N LEU A 420 -3.94 -16.55 9.41
CA LEU A 420 -5.12 -16.66 8.53
C LEU A 420 -5.87 -17.95 8.85
N ILE A 421 -7.15 -17.83 9.17
CA ILE A 421 -8.05 -18.96 9.42
C ILE A 421 -9.01 -19.06 8.25
N GLU A 422 -9.04 -20.19 7.56
CA GLU A 422 -9.94 -20.43 6.44
C GLU A 422 -10.95 -21.53 6.77
N TYR A 423 -12.20 -21.32 6.35
CA TYR A 423 -13.32 -22.23 6.59
C TYR A 423 -13.85 -22.80 5.28
N GLY A 424 -14.17 -24.10 5.29
CA GLY A 424 -14.64 -24.84 4.10
C GLY A 424 -13.54 -25.14 3.09
N ASP A 425 -13.89 -25.85 2.02
CA ASP A 425 -12.99 -26.14 0.90
C ASP A 425 -12.89 -24.92 -0.04
N SER A 426 -11.67 -24.61 -0.49
CA SER A 426 -11.39 -23.50 -1.41
C SER A 426 -12.04 -23.67 -2.80
N LYS A 427 -12.44 -24.89 -3.17
CA LYS A 427 -13.13 -25.21 -4.43
C LYS A 427 -14.65 -25.29 -4.30
N SER A 428 -15.18 -25.28 -3.09
CA SER A 428 -16.62 -25.45 -2.84
C SER A 428 -17.37 -24.13 -2.95
N ALA A 429 -18.64 -24.22 -3.33
CA ALA A 429 -19.52 -23.06 -3.38
C ALA A 429 -19.61 -22.38 -2.01
N ILE A 430 -19.63 -21.05 -2.00
CA ILE A 430 -19.71 -20.29 -0.75
C ILE A 430 -21.00 -20.62 -0.03
N ASN A 431 -20.84 -20.91 1.26
CA ASN A 431 -21.93 -21.08 2.19
C ASN A 431 -21.92 -19.91 3.18
N LEU A 432 -23.01 -19.14 3.23
CA LEU A 432 -23.15 -17.99 4.13
C LEU A 432 -23.04 -18.38 5.61
N LEU A 433 -23.31 -19.64 5.98
CA LEU A 433 -23.09 -20.16 7.33
C LEU A 433 -21.62 -20.10 7.75
N LEU A 434 -20.67 -20.29 6.83
CA LEU A 434 -19.23 -20.16 7.13
C LEU A 434 -18.92 -18.72 7.54
N ARG A 435 -19.52 -17.74 6.85
CA ARG A 435 -19.35 -16.34 7.18
C ARG A 435 -19.96 -16.00 8.54
N MET A 436 -21.09 -16.61 8.91
CA MET A 436 -21.67 -16.46 10.25
C MET A 436 -20.76 -17.04 11.32
N ARG A 437 -20.18 -18.22 11.07
CA ARG A 437 -19.22 -18.83 12.00
C ARG A 437 -18.03 -17.92 12.25
N ILE A 438 -17.46 -17.35 11.19
CA ILE A 438 -16.37 -16.36 11.29
C ILE A 438 -16.78 -15.17 12.16
N HIS A 439 -18.00 -14.67 12.02
CA HIS A 439 -18.49 -13.56 12.85
C HIS A 439 -18.59 -13.93 14.33
N GLN A 440 -19.12 -15.11 14.66
CA GLN A 440 -19.22 -15.59 16.03
C GLN A 440 -17.83 -15.79 16.67
N ILE A 441 -16.86 -16.29 15.89
CA ILE A 441 -15.47 -16.41 16.35
C ILE A 441 -14.89 -15.02 16.59
N GLN A 442 -15.07 -14.08 15.67
CA GLN A 442 -14.61 -12.70 15.82
C GLN A 442 -15.20 -12.02 17.07
N GLU A 443 -16.50 -12.22 17.30
CA GLU A 443 -17.21 -11.72 18.49
C GLU A 443 -16.63 -12.33 19.77
N HIS A 444 -16.45 -13.66 19.82
CA HIS A 444 -15.92 -14.36 20.97
C HIS A 444 -14.49 -13.92 21.31
N LEU A 445 -13.68 -13.63 20.29
CA LEU A 445 -12.32 -13.10 20.46
C LEU A 445 -12.29 -11.65 20.93
N GLY A 446 -13.44 -10.96 20.96
CA GLY A 446 -13.54 -9.53 21.30
C GLY A 446 -12.96 -8.60 20.22
N LEU A 447 -12.97 -9.05 18.96
CA LEU A 447 -12.34 -8.35 17.82
C LEU A 447 -13.34 -7.64 16.91
N ILE A 448 -14.62 -7.57 17.30
CA ILE A 448 -15.57 -6.65 16.69
C ILE A 448 -15.26 -5.24 17.21
N THR A 449 -15.04 -4.31 16.29
CA THR A 449 -14.75 -2.91 16.63
C THR A 449 -16.04 -2.23 17.06
N ASP A 450 -16.02 -1.61 18.24
CA ASP A 450 -17.09 -0.71 18.66
C ASP A 450 -16.99 0.58 17.84
N LEU A 451 -17.95 0.83 16.95
CA LEU A 451 -17.95 1.98 16.04
C LEU A 451 -18.00 3.34 16.75
N LYS A 452 -18.43 3.42 18.02
CA LYS A 452 -18.44 4.69 18.77
C LYS A 452 -17.06 5.00 19.35
N THR A 453 -16.35 3.98 19.81
CA THR A 453 -15.04 4.14 20.45
C THR A 453 -13.87 3.86 19.50
N MET A 454 -14.15 3.23 18.37
CA MET A 454 -13.21 2.69 17.39
C MET A 454 -12.15 1.78 18.00
N LYS A 455 -12.56 1.00 19.01
CA LYS A 455 -11.69 0.07 19.74
C LYS A 455 -12.28 -1.34 19.75
N THR A 456 -11.39 -2.32 19.69
CA THR A 456 -11.68 -3.71 20.02
C THR A 456 -11.51 -3.95 21.52
N LYS A 457 -11.99 -5.08 22.03
CA LYS A 457 -11.74 -5.55 23.41
C LYS A 457 -11.21 -6.98 23.38
N PRO A 458 -9.98 -7.20 22.91
CA PRO A 458 -9.44 -8.55 22.70
C PRO A 458 -9.47 -9.36 24.00
N ILE A 459 -9.90 -10.62 23.91
CA ILE A 459 -10.05 -11.49 25.07
C ILE A 459 -8.70 -12.05 25.58
N LEU A 460 -7.71 -12.13 24.68
CA LEU A 460 -6.35 -12.59 24.99
C LEU A 460 -5.39 -11.41 25.02
N ASN A 461 -4.46 -11.42 25.98
CA ASN A 461 -3.32 -10.50 25.96
C ASN A 461 -2.45 -10.80 24.72
N GLY A 462 -2.04 -9.75 24.00
CA GLY A 462 -1.31 -9.87 22.73
C GLY A 462 -2.17 -10.02 21.49
N LEU A 463 -3.48 -10.26 21.60
CA LEU A 463 -4.40 -10.21 20.46
C LEU A 463 -4.77 -8.75 20.16
N ILE A 464 -4.82 -8.35 18.88
CA ILE A 464 -4.94 -6.93 18.52
C ILE A 464 -6.23 -6.64 17.74
N ASP A 465 -6.31 -7.13 16.49
CA ASP A 465 -7.47 -6.91 15.62
C ASP A 465 -7.69 -8.10 14.66
N SER A 466 -8.69 -7.97 13.79
CA SER A 466 -8.98 -8.96 12.76
C SER A 466 -9.52 -8.33 11.50
N ALA A 467 -9.32 -9.01 10.37
CA ALA A 467 -9.92 -8.69 9.08
C ALA A 467 -10.72 -9.92 8.58
N PRO A 468 -12.00 -10.04 8.96
CA PRO A 468 -12.92 -10.99 8.34
C PRO A 468 -13.11 -10.67 6.85
N ALA A 469 -13.12 -11.73 6.05
CA ALA A 469 -13.45 -11.67 4.65
C ALA A 469 -14.54 -12.71 4.34
N ILE A 470 -14.52 -13.31 3.14
CA ILE A 470 -15.65 -14.11 2.67
C ILE A 470 -15.76 -15.44 3.42
N ARG A 471 -14.69 -16.24 3.39
CA ARG A 471 -14.60 -17.55 4.06
C ARG A 471 -13.37 -17.63 4.98
N SER A 472 -12.83 -16.49 5.38
CA SER A 472 -11.63 -16.43 6.20
C SER A 472 -11.65 -15.30 7.22
N LEU A 473 -10.84 -15.48 8.26
CA LEU A 473 -10.55 -14.51 9.30
C LEU A 473 -9.03 -14.36 9.39
N LEU A 474 -8.50 -13.20 9.00
CA LEU A 474 -7.13 -12.84 9.32
C LEU A 474 -7.10 -12.25 10.72
N VAL A 475 -6.27 -12.78 11.61
CA VAL A 475 -6.10 -12.28 12.99
C VAL A 475 -4.71 -11.69 13.12
N ARG A 476 -4.60 -10.48 13.66
CA ARG A 476 -3.32 -9.85 14.01
C ARG A 476 -3.06 -9.98 15.50
N TYR A 477 -1.83 -10.36 15.83
CA TYR A 477 -1.39 -10.52 17.22
C TYR A 477 0.06 -10.06 17.39
N ASP A 478 0.44 -9.73 18.61
CA ASP A 478 1.83 -9.50 18.99
C ASP A 478 2.47 -10.81 19.44
N PRO A 479 3.40 -11.37 18.65
CA PRO A 479 4.01 -12.66 18.93
C PRO A 479 4.94 -12.66 20.15
N ILE A 480 5.25 -11.48 20.72
CA ILE A 480 5.99 -11.38 21.99
C ILE A 480 5.09 -11.75 23.18
N HIS A 481 3.81 -11.40 23.12
CA HIS A 481 2.86 -11.59 24.21
C HIS A 481 1.94 -12.80 24.02
N LEU A 482 1.71 -13.22 22.77
CA LEU A 482 0.86 -14.35 22.42
C LEU A 482 1.55 -15.24 21.38
N SER A 483 1.89 -16.48 21.74
CA SER A 483 2.49 -17.41 20.78
C SER A 483 1.46 -17.89 19.74
N GLN A 484 1.93 -18.19 18.52
CA GLN A 484 1.07 -18.70 17.44
C GLN A 484 0.38 -20.01 17.83
N ASN A 485 1.11 -20.92 18.48
CA ASN A 485 0.56 -22.20 18.93
C ASN A 485 -0.54 -22.01 19.98
N THR A 486 -0.32 -21.12 20.96
CA THR A 486 -1.32 -20.80 21.98
C THR A 486 -2.59 -20.21 21.34
N LEU A 487 -2.45 -19.35 20.33
CA LEU A 487 -3.60 -18.81 19.59
C LEU A 487 -4.37 -19.92 18.86
N ILE A 488 -3.68 -20.84 18.17
CA ILE A 488 -4.31 -21.97 17.47
C ILE A 488 -5.03 -22.89 18.46
N GLU A 489 -4.40 -23.28 19.56
CA GLU A 489 -4.99 -24.12 20.62
C GLU A 489 -6.26 -23.48 21.22
N TYR A 490 -6.22 -22.17 21.45
CA TYR A 490 -7.37 -21.41 21.94
C TYR A 490 -8.51 -21.39 20.90
N LEU A 491 -8.20 -21.14 19.63
CA LEU A 491 -9.19 -21.19 18.55
C LEU A 491 -9.82 -22.58 18.41
N GLN A 492 -9.04 -23.66 18.49
CA GLN A 492 -9.57 -25.03 18.50
C GLN A 492 -10.52 -25.27 19.68
N THR A 493 -10.21 -24.71 20.84
CA THR A 493 -11.05 -24.81 22.03
C THR A 493 -12.38 -24.09 21.80
N ILE A 494 -12.34 -22.86 21.26
CA ILE A 494 -13.55 -22.09 20.94
C ILE A 494 -14.39 -22.83 19.89
N GLU A 495 -13.76 -23.38 18.85
CA GLU A 495 -14.46 -24.11 17.80
C GLU A 495 -15.30 -25.26 18.36
N LYS A 496 -14.76 -26.01 19.33
CA LYS A 496 -15.46 -27.10 20.01
C LYS A 496 -16.57 -26.63 20.96
N LEU A 497 -16.43 -25.44 21.54
CA LEU A 497 -17.36 -24.91 22.54
C LEU A 497 -18.57 -24.19 21.92
N LEU A 498 -18.37 -23.48 20.81
CA LEU A 498 -19.43 -22.69 20.21
C LEU A 498 -20.44 -23.58 19.46
N PRO A 499 -21.72 -23.62 19.88
CA PRO A 499 -22.72 -24.47 19.26
C PRO A 499 -23.00 -24.05 17.81
N PHE A 500 -22.95 -25.01 16.89
CA PHE A 500 -23.33 -24.79 15.50
C PHE A 500 -24.87 -24.85 15.40
N HIS A 501 -25.52 -23.69 15.38
CA HIS A 501 -26.97 -23.59 15.23
C HIS A 501 -27.32 -22.50 14.22
N ASN A 502 -28.31 -22.79 13.37
CA ASN A 502 -28.63 -21.95 12.22
C ASN A 502 -29.67 -20.87 12.54
N ASN A 503 -30.25 -20.89 13.75
CA ASN A 503 -31.29 -19.94 14.15
C ASN A 503 -30.67 -18.67 14.76
N ILE A 504 -29.92 -17.95 13.93
CA ILE A 504 -29.27 -16.69 14.29
C ILE A 504 -30.06 -15.56 13.65
N ASN A 505 -30.47 -14.60 14.47
CA ASN A 505 -31.06 -13.34 14.02
C ASN A 505 -29.99 -12.25 14.12
N LEU A 506 -29.53 -11.76 12.97
CA LEU A 506 -28.55 -10.68 12.91
C LEU A 506 -29.24 -9.34 12.65
N PRO A 507 -29.06 -8.35 13.54
CA PRO A 507 -29.39 -6.97 13.21
C PRO A 507 -28.60 -6.53 11.97
N CYS A 508 -29.28 -5.96 11.00
CA CYS A 508 -28.68 -5.44 9.77
C CYS A 508 -29.41 -4.18 9.32
N ARG A 509 -28.85 -3.49 8.32
CA ARG A 509 -29.50 -2.35 7.68
C ARG A 509 -29.81 -2.69 6.22
N LYS A 510 -30.97 -2.27 5.73
CA LYS A 510 -31.26 -2.24 4.30
C LYS A 510 -30.96 -0.84 3.77
N ILE A 511 -30.18 -0.77 2.69
CA ILE A 511 -29.70 0.48 2.10
C ILE A 511 -30.10 0.52 0.63
N TYR A 512 -30.87 1.53 0.27
CA TYR A 512 -31.31 1.74 -1.11
C TYR A 512 -30.38 2.74 -1.80
N LEU A 513 -29.75 2.31 -2.89
CA LEU A 513 -28.79 3.12 -3.63
C LEU A 513 -29.27 3.35 -5.08
N PRO A 514 -29.24 4.59 -5.59
CA PRO A 514 -29.44 4.86 -7.00
C PRO A 514 -28.27 4.29 -7.81
N ILE A 515 -28.55 3.69 -8.96
CA ILE A 515 -27.51 3.19 -9.87
C ILE A 515 -27.85 3.56 -11.31
N THR A 516 -26.83 3.88 -12.09
CA THR A 516 -26.93 3.84 -13.56
C THR A 516 -26.09 2.66 -14.04
N LEU A 517 -26.72 1.74 -14.77
CA LEU A 517 -26.03 0.61 -15.39
C LEU A 517 -25.34 1.08 -16.69
N ASP A 518 -24.18 0.49 -16.99
CA ASP A 518 -23.38 0.79 -18.21
C ASP A 518 -23.12 2.30 -18.44
N ASP A 519 -22.75 3.03 -17.37
CA ASP A 519 -22.54 4.48 -17.44
C ASP A 519 -21.24 4.89 -18.16
N HIS A 520 -21.18 6.12 -18.67
CA HIS A 520 -20.04 6.55 -19.49
C HIS A 520 -18.69 6.51 -18.77
N TRP A 521 -18.62 6.76 -17.45
CA TRP A 521 -17.34 6.78 -16.72
C TRP A 521 -16.74 5.38 -16.59
N ASN A 522 -17.57 4.35 -16.39
CA ASN A 522 -17.11 2.97 -16.43
C ASN A 522 -16.61 2.60 -17.83
N ASN A 523 -17.31 3.05 -18.87
CA ASN A 523 -16.91 2.83 -20.26
C ASN A 523 -15.58 3.51 -20.61
N GLU A 524 -15.34 4.74 -20.14
CA GLU A 524 -14.04 5.40 -20.25
C GLU A 524 -12.92 4.63 -19.53
N ALA A 525 -13.19 4.09 -18.34
CA ALA A 525 -12.20 3.28 -17.61
C ALA A 525 -11.87 1.96 -18.34
N ILE A 526 -12.85 1.33 -18.99
CA ILE A 526 -12.66 0.13 -19.82
C ILE A 526 -11.85 0.49 -21.08
N GLN A 527 -12.16 1.60 -21.73
CA GLN A 527 -11.43 2.09 -22.90
C GLN A 527 -9.97 2.40 -22.55
N TYR A 528 -9.73 3.11 -21.44
CA TYR A 528 -8.39 3.38 -20.94
C TYR A 528 -7.60 2.09 -20.67
N TYR A 529 -8.24 1.07 -20.10
CA TYR A 529 -7.62 -0.24 -19.92
C TYR A 529 -7.22 -0.89 -21.26
N MET A 530 -8.10 -0.81 -22.27
CA MET A 530 -7.83 -1.36 -23.59
C MET A 530 -6.65 -0.68 -24.29
N GLU A 531 -6.50 0.63 -24.09
CA GLU A 531 -5.43 1.43 -24.69
C GLU A 531 -4.08 1.29 -23.98
N THR A 532 -4.09 1.09 -22.66
CA THR A 532 -2.87 1.15 -21.84
C THR A 532 -2.37 -0.18 -21.31
N ILE A 533 -3.23 -1.20 -21.20
CA ILE A 533 -2.90 -2.46 -20.52
C ILE A 533 -3.16 -3.67 -21.42
N ARG A 534 -4.40 -3.87 -21.89
CA ARG A 534 -4.76 -5.04 -22.69
C ARG A 534 -5.93 -4.76 -23.62
N SER A 535 -5.66 -4.74 -24.91
CA SER A 535 -6.65 -4.37 -25.93
C SER A 535 -7.69 -5.45 -26.26
N LYS A 536 -7.41 -6.73 -25.96
CA LYS A 536 -8.31 -7.85 -26.25
C LYS A 536 -8.38 -8.85 -25.09
N ALA A 537 -9.60 -9.15 -24.68
CA ALA A 537 -9.94 -10.20 -23.71
C ALA A 537 -11.39 -10.64 -23.91
N SER A 538 -11.76 -11.80 -23.37
CA SER A 538 -13.14 -12.31 -23.40
C SER A 538 -14.17 -11.34 -22.81
N TYR A 539 -13.75 -10.50 -21.88
CA TYR A 539 -14.57 -9.51 -21.18
C TYR A 539 -14.57 -8.11 -21.82
N LEU A 540 -13.92 -7.93 -22.97
CA LEU A 540 -13.84 -6.65 -23.70
C LEU A 540 -14.63 -6.72 -25.02
N PRO A 541 -15.16 -5.59 -25.52
CA PRO A 541 -15.06 -4.23 -24.98
C PRO A 541 -16.19 -3.84 -24.01
N ASN A 542 -17.19 -4.71 -23.81
CA ASN A 542 -18.36 -4.40 -22.96
C ASN A 542 -18.53 -5.44 -21.85
N ASN A 543 -18.32 -4.99 -20.61
CA ASN A 543 -18.38 -5.84 -19.43
C ASN A 543 -19.79 -6.32 -19.10
N LEU A 544 -20.82 -5.49 -19.28
CA LEU A 544 -22.21 -5.88 -18.98
C LEU A 544 -22.67 -7.00 -19.92
N LYS A 545 -22.31 -6.90 -21.20
CA LYS A 545 -22.52 -7.95 -22.20
C LYS A 545 -21.74 -9.21 -21.87
N PHE A 546 -20.49 -9.07 -21.42
CA PHE A 546 -19.70 -10.19 -20.96
C PHE A 546 -20.35 -10.90 -19.76
N ILE A 547 -20.85 -10.16 -18.78
CA ILE A 547 -21.55 -10.73 -17.62
C ILE A 547 -22.75 -11.55 -18.09
N ALA A 548 -23.55 -11.06 -19.03
CA ALA A 548 -24.67 -11.82 -19.60
C ALA A 548 -24.19 -13.11 -20.31
N ASN A 549 -23.24 -12.96 -21.23
CA ASN A 549 -22.68 -14.07 -22.01
C ASN A 549 -22.07 -15.16 -21.12
N ASN A 550 -21.30 -14.77 -20.11
CA ASN A 550 -20.63 -15.69 -19.19
C ASN A 550 -21.62 -16.46 -18.29
N ASN A 551 -22.87 -15.99 -18.19
CA ASN A 551 -23.92 -16.62 -17.40
C ASN A 551 -24.99 -17.32 -18.27
N GLY A 552 -24.73 -17.51 -19.56
CA GLY A 552 -25.63 -18.22 -20.47
C GLY A 552 -26.89 -17.43 -20.85
N ILE A 553 -26.87 -16.12 -20.63
CA ILE A 553 -27.94 -15.19 -21.00
C ILE A 553 -27.53 -14.57 -22.35
N ILE A 554 -28.07 -15.12 -23.43
CA ILE A 554 -27.67 -14.79 -24.81
C ILE A 554 -28.92 -14.44 -25.62
N GLY A 555 -28.88 -13.36 -26.39
CA GLY A 555 -29.94 -12.99 -27.32
C GLY A 555 -30.12 -11.47 -27.45
N GLU A 556 -31.18 -11.04 -28.13
CA GLU A 556 -31.46 -9.61 -28.33
C GLU A 556 -31.82 -8.87 -27.04
N ASN A 557 -32.29 -9.58 -26.01
CA ASN A 557 -32.75 -9.00 -24.74
C ASN A 557 -31.82 -9.29 -23.54
N ASP A 558 -30.59 -9.72 -23.80
CA ASP A 558 -29.68 -10.19 -22.75
C ASP A 558 -29.28 -9.10 -21.75
N ILE A 559 -29.02 -7.88 -22.22
CA ILE A 559 -28.71 -6.73 -21.36
C ILE A 559 -29.87 -6.40 -20.41
N ASN A 560 -31.12 -6.48 -20.86
CA ASN A 560 -32.26 -6.22 -19.99
C ASN A 560 -32.44 -7.35 -18.96
N GLN A 561 -32.27 -8.60 -19.37
CA GLN A 561 -32.36 -9.75 -18.46
C GLN A 561 -31.29 -9.68 -17.36
N ILE A 562 -30.03 -9.41 -17.72
CA ILE A 562 -28.96 -9.29 -16.73
C ILE A 562 -29.18 -8.07 -15.83
N SER A 563 -29.66 -6.95 -16.39
CA SER A 563 -29.98 -5.74 -15.61
C SER A 563 -31.05 -6.01 -14.56
N ASN A 564 -32.11 -6.74 -14.91
CA ASN A 564 -33.16 -7.11 -13.96
C ASN A 564 -32.60 -7.96 -12.82
N ILE A 565 -31.77 -8.97 -13.11
CA ILE A 565 -31.12 -9.79 -12.07
C ILE A 565 -30.29 -8.91 -11.12
N LEU A 566 -29.50 -7.97 -11.66
CA LEU A 566 -28.65 -7.07 -10.86
C LEU A 566 -29.46 -6.12 -9.96
N LEU A 567 -30.60 -5.64 -10.45
CA LEU A 567 -31.48 -4.70 -9.75
C LEU A 567 -32.40 -5.38 -8.72
N GLU A 568 -32.87 -6.60 -9.01
CA GLU A 568 -33.72 -7.40 -8.10
C GLU A 568 -32.91 -8.09 -6.99
N ALA A 569 -31.59 -8.20 -7.15
CA ALA A 569 -30.72 -8.76 -6.15
C ALA A 569 -30.68 -7.96 -4.84
N GLN A 570 -30.85 -8.68 -3.73
CA GLN A 570 -30.54 -8.20 -2.39
C GLN A 570 -29.11 -8.59 -2.05
N TRP A 571 -28.21 -7.62 -2.09
CA TRP A 571 -26.77 -7.83 -1.95
C TRP A 571 -26.37 -7.75 -0.48
N LEU A 572 -26.09 -8.89 0.15
CA LEU A 572 -25.63 -8.96 1.53
C LEU A 572 -24.12 -8.68 1.59
N VAL A 573 -23.73 -7.63 2.29
CA VAL A 573 -22.33 -7.30 2.56
C VAL A 573 -21.72 -8.35 3.49
N ILE A 574 -20.76 -9.11 2.99
CA ILE A 574 -20.06 -10.18 3.72
C ILE A 574 -18.61 -9.83 4.04
N GLY A 575 -18.06 -8.80 3.41
CA GLY A 575 -16.72 -8.30 3.68
C GLY A 575 -16.65 -6.79 3.50
N ILE A 576 -15.71 -6.16 4.19
CA ILE A 576 -15.33 -4.76 3.96
C ILE A 576 -13.80 -4.75 3.96
N GLY A 577 -13.21 -4.15 2.93
CA GLY A 577 -11.76 -4.22 2.78
C GLY A 577 -11.27 -3.52 1.53
N PHE A 578 -10.17 -4.04 0.97
CA PHE A 578 -9.51 -3.50 -0.22
C PHE A 578 -9.02 -2.06 0.00
N TYR A 579 -9.86 -1.06 -0.31
CA TYR A 579 -9.62 0.37 -0.07
C TYR A 579 -10.88 1.05 0.49
N LEU A 580 -10.71 1.80 1.58
CA LEU A 580 -11.64 2.80 2.11
C LEU A 580 -13.11 2.37 2.22
N GLY A 581 -13.37 1.23 2.86
CA GLY A 581 -14.73 0.76 3.09
C GLY A 581 -15.38 0.06 1.90
N CYS A 582 -14.59 -0.41 0.92
CA CYS A 582 -15.11 -1.15 -0.22
C CYS A 582 -15.84 -2.42 0.26
N PRO A 583 -17.13 -2.58 -0.03
CA PRO A 583 -17.88 -3.76 0.35
C PRO A 583 -17.56 -4.93 -0.58
N PHE A 584 -17.61 -6.14 -0.05
CA PHE A 584 -17.78 -7.35 -0.83
C PHE A 584 -19.17 -7.90 -0.48
N ALA A 585 -20.05 -7.98 -1.46
CA ALA A 585 -21.43 -8.40 -1.25
C ALA A 585 -21.83 -9.56 -2.15
N ILE A 586 -22.72 -10.42 -1.66
CA ILE A 586 -23.25 -11.57 -2.40
C ILE A 586 -24.78 -11.52 -2.41
N PRO A 587 -25.45 -11.89 -3.51
CA PRO A 587 -26.90 -12.02 -3.51
C PRO A 587 -27.39 -13.07 -2.51
N ILE A 588 -28.35 -12.69 -1.67
CA ILE A 588 -29.01 -13.61 -0.72
C ILE A 588 -29.66 -14.77 -1.49
N ASN A 589 -30.44 -14.45 -2.52
CA ASN A 589 -31.07 -15.44 -3.39
C ASN A 589 -30.03 -16.08 -4.33
N PRO A 590 -29.83 -17.41 -4.28
CA PRO A 590 -28.89 -18.12 -5.15
C PRO A 590 -29.15 -17.93 -6.65
N ARG A 591 -30.40 -17.70 -7.08
CA ARG A 591 -30.76 -17.45 -8.48
C ARG A 591 -30.15 -16.15 -9.05
N HIS A 592 -29.77 -15.22 -8.19
CA HIS A 592 -29.15 -13.96 -8.59
C HIS A 592 -27.61 -14.01 -8.55
N ARG A 593 -27.01 -15.15 -8.16
CA ARG A 593 -25.55 -15.32 -8.09
C ARG A 593 -24.97 -15.51 -9.50
N LEU A 594 -24.79 -14.39 -10.18
CA LEU A 594 -24.01 -14.29 -11.40
C LEU A 594 -22.54 -14.51 -11.07
N SER A 595 -21.83 -15.14 -12.00
CA SER A 595 -20.44 -15.52 -11.80
C SER A 595 -19.59 -15.09 -12.98
N VAL A 596 -18.52 -14.33 -12.72
CA VAL A 596 -17.59 -13.84 -13.76
C VAL A 596 -16.15 -13.82 -13.27
N PRO A 597 -15.15 -14.09 -14.12
CA PRO A 597 -13.75 -13.94 -13.74
C PRO A 597 -13.38 -12.47 -13.51
N LYS A 598 -12.36 -12.26 -12.68
CA LYS A 598 -11.69 -10.96 -12.52
C LYS A 598 -10.84 -10.64 -13.76
N TYR A 599 -10.52 -9.37 -13.96
CA TYR A 599 -9.60 -8.90 -15.00
C TYR A 599 -8.23 -9.55 -14.90
N ASN A 600 -7.56 -9.72 -16.05
CA ASN A 600 -6.21 -10.27 -16.13
C ASN A 600 -5.35 -9.52 -17.17
N PRO A 601 -4.37 -8.68 -16.77
CA PRO A 601 -4.16 -8.19 -15.39
C PRO A 601 -5.27 -7.19 -14.99
N ALA A 602 -5.34 -6.87 -13.69
CA ALA A 602 -6.29 -5.90 -13.15
C ALA A 602 -6.09 -4.47 -13.72
N ARG A 603 -7.16 -3.66 -13.72
CA ARG A 603 -7.09 -2.23 -14.10
C ARG A 603 -6.27 -1.43 -13.09
N THR A 604 -5.61 -0.40 -13.57
CA THR A 604 -4.91 0.60 -12.76
C THR A 604 -5.80 1.75 -12.30
N TYR A 605 -6.95 1.95 -12.97
CA TYR A 605 -7.93 3.01 -12.72
C TYR A 605 -9.36 2.45 -12.76
N THR A 606 -10.19 2.89 -11.82
CA THR A 606 -11.64 2.63 -11.72
C THR A 606 -12.26 3.85 -11.04
N PRO A 607 -13.33 4.45 -11.59
CA PRO A 607 -13.94 5.65 -11.02
C PRO A 607 -14.62 5.38 -9.67
N ASP A 608 -14.80 6.43 -8.87
CA ASP A 608 -15.50 6.32 -7.60
C ASP A 608 -17.00 6.03 -7.79
N GLY A 609 -17.57 5.25 -6.88
CA GLY A 609 -18.95 4.77 -6.94
C GLY A 609 -19.17 3.65 -7.95
N SER A 610 -18.17 3.21 -8.72
CA SER A 610 -18.33 2.12 -9.67
C SER A 610 -18.72 0.83 -8.95
N CYS A 611 -19.69 0.12 -9.50
CA CYS A 611 -20.12 -1.20 -9.07
C CYS A 611 -19.57 -2.24 -10.06
N GLY A 612 -18.95 -3.29 -9.53
CA GLY A 612 -18.40 -4.37 -10.36
C GLY A 612 -18.66 -5.75 -9.79
N LEU A 613 -18.55 -6.78 -10.63
CA LEU A 613 -18.67 -8.20 -10.29
C LEU A 613 -17.34 -8.95 -10.45
N GLY A 614 -17.00 -9.80 -9.50
CA GLY A 614 -15.82 -10.67 -9.56
C GLY A 614 -16.06 -11.95 -8.76
N GLY A 615 -15.92 -13.10 -9.41
CA GLY A 615 -16.53 -14.33 -8.92
C GLY A 615 -18.04 -14.15 -8.81
N ASN A 616 -18.60 -14.51 -7.65
CA ASN A 616 -20.01 -14.35 -7.31
C ASN A 616 -20.30 -13.06 -6.52
N TYR A 617 -19.33 -12.15 -6.45
CA TYR A 617 -19.36 -11.01 -5.53
C TYR A 617 -19.46 -9.69 -6.26
N MET A 618 -20.20 -8.77 -5.66
CA MET A 618 -20.26 -7.37 -6.03
C MET A 618 -19.36 -6.54 -5.12
N ALA A 619 -18.71 -5.53 -5.70
CA ALA A 619 -18.00 -4.49 -4.98
C ALA A 619 -18.47 -3.10 -5.42
N ILE A 620 -18.41 -2.12 -4.51
CA ILE A 620 -18.60 -0.69 -4.80
C ILE A 620 -17.29 0.02 -4.50
N TYR A 621 -16.61 0.51 -5.52
CA TYR A 621 -15.35 1.24 -5.38
C TYR A 621 -15.61 2.61 -4.71
N PRO A 622 -15.23 2.83 -3.44
CA PRO A 622 -15.66 4.03 -2.70
C PRO A 622 -14.94 5.30 -3.15
N ILE A 623 -13.73 5.12 -3.67
CA ILE A 623 -12.88 6.14 -4.26
C ILE A 623 -12.31 5.63 -5.59
N GLU A 624 -11.74 6.56 -6.35
CA GLU A 624 -10.89 6.21 -7.48
C GLU A 624 -9.76 5.27 -7.03
N SER A 625 -9.64 4.11 -7.69
CA SER A 625 -8.67 3.09 -7.29
C SER A 625 -8.42 2.05 -8.39
N PRO A 626 -7.34 1.26 -8.31
CA PRO A 626 -7.18 0.05 -9.12
C PRO A 626 -8.33 -0.94 -8.90
N GLY A 627 -8.62 -1.81 -9.87
CA GLY A 627 -9.75 -2.73 -9.75
C GLY A 627 -9.71 -3.93 -10.68
N GLY A 628 -10.13 -5.08 -10.17
CA GLY A 628 -10.19 -6.34 -10.92
C GLY A 628 -11.60 -6.79 -11.33
N TYR A 629 -12.65 -6.14 -10.83
CA TYR A 629 -14.02 -6.61 -11.03
C TYR A 629 -14.61 -6.09 -12.35
N GLN A 630 -15.47 -6.88 -13.00
CA GLN A 630 -16.20 -6.53 -14.22
C GLN A 630 -17.21 -5.43 -13.94
N LEU A 631 -17.05 -4.26 -14.55
CA LEU A 631 -17.87 -3.08 -14.24
C LEU A 631 -19.28 -3.24 -14.83
N PHE A 632 -20.31 -2.94 -14.05
CA PHE A 632 -21.71 -3.04 -14.53
C PHE A 632 -22.54 -1.78 -14.32
N GLY A 633 -22.10 -0.85 -13.45
CA GLY A 633 -22.81 0.40 -13.21
C GLY A 633 -22.09 1.29 -12.21
N ARG A 634 -22.67 2.45 -11.91
CA ARG A 634 -22.11 3.40 -10.95
C ARG A 634 -23.19 3.98 -10.05
N THR A 635 -22.84 4.19 -8.79
CA THR A 635 -23.73 4.73 -7.75
C THR A 635 -23.22 6.04 -7.15
N ILE A 636 -23.92 6.53 -6.14
CA ILE A 636 -23.54 7.69 -5.31
C ILE A 636 -22.42 7.34 -4.32
N GLN A 637 -21.90 8.35 -3.63
CA GLN A 637 -20.77 8.21 -2.73
C GLN A 637 -21.10 7.23 -1.60
N THR A 638 -20.19 6.27 -1.38
CA THR A 638 -20.20 5.35 -0.22
C THR A 638 -19.10 5.67 0.79
N TRP A 639 -18.33 6.74 0.53
CA TRP A 639 -17.26 7.24 1.37
C TRP A 639 -17.34 8.78 1.48
N SER A 640 -17.09 9.29 2.68
CA SER A 640 -16.98 10.71 3.00
C SER A 640 -15.69 10.94 3.77
N THR A 641 -14.64 11.42 3.10
CA THR A 641 -13.29 11.55 3.69
C THR A 641 -13.28 12.19 5.07
N PHE A 642 -14.02 13.27 5.31
CA PHE A 642 -14.04 13.92 6.63
C PHE A 642 -15.26 13.53 7.49
N GLY A 643 -16.19 12.75 6.94
CA GLY A 643 -17.43 12.39 7.63
C GLY A 643 -18.33 13.58 7.96
N THR A 644 -18.15 14.71 7.27
CA THR A 644 -18.83 15.99 7.56
C THR A 644 -20.06 16.24 6.69
N ILE A 645 -20.35 15.37 5.71
CA ILE A 645 -21.46 15.55 4.77
C ILE A 645 -22.83 15.15 5.37
N GLY A 646 -22.89 14.81 6.66
CA GLY A 646 -24.11 14.46 7.38
C GLY A 646 -24.38 12.95 7.42
N TYR A 647 -25.48 12.58 8.07
CA TYR A 647 -25.88 11.18 8.25
C TYR A 647 -25.95 10.45 6.90
N PRO A 648 -25.38 9.23 6.78
CA PRO A 648 -24.91 8.35 7.87
C PRO A 648 -23.43 8.45 8.23
N PHE A 649 -22.70 9.41 7.66
CA PHE A 649 -21.26 9.53 7.89
C PHE A 649 -20.96 10.29 9.17
N THR A 650 -19.87 9.91 9.83
CA THR A 650 -19.32 10.62 10.99
C THR A 650 -17.81 10.76 10.84
N ASN A 651 -17.21 11.65 11.63
CA ASN A 651 -15.75 11.85 11.64
C ASN A 651 -14.92 10.62 12.05
N TYR A 652 -15.56 9.60 12.65
CA TYR A 652 -14.95 8.31 12.99
C TYR A 652 -15.42 7.16 12.08
N GLN A 653 -16.50 7.37 11.32
CA GLN A 653 -17.03 6.42 10.34
C GLN A 653 -17.26 7.11 8.98
N PRO A 654 -16.19 7.32 8.20
CA PRO A 654 -16.28 7.90 6.86
C PRO A 654 -16.85 6.95 5.80
N TRP A 655 -17.07 5.67 6.09
CA TRP A 655 -17.67 4.70 5.16
C TRP A 655 -19.16 4.49 5.44
N LEU A 656 -19.93 4.24 4.38
CA LEU A 656 -21.38 4.02 4.45
C LEU A 656 -21.73 2.63 4.99
N LEU A 657 -21.06 1.60 4.45
CA LEU A 657 -21.51 0.20 4.53
C LEU A 657 -20.86 -0.55 5.69
N ASN A 658 -21.65 -1.30 6.42
CA ASN A 658 -21.23 -2.18 7.50
C ASN A 658 -21.38 -3.65 7.09
N MET A 659 -20.67 -4.53 7.80
CA MET A 659 -20.87 -5.97 7.66
C MET A 659 -22.35 -6.32 7.86
N PHE A 660 -22.86 -7.16 6.98
CA PHE A 660 -24.24 -7.65 6.93
C PHE A 660 -25.30 -6.62 6.53
N ASP A 661 -24.93 -5.42 6.11
CA ASP A 661 -25.88 -4.56 5.40
C ASP A 661 -26.39 -5.25 4.13
N ILE A 662 -27.62 -4.94 3.75
CA ILE A 662 -28.26 -5.41 2.53
C ILE A 662 -28.41 -4.21 1.59
N ILE A 663 -27.74 -4.25 0.45
CA ILE A 663 -27.84 -3.22 -0.58
C ILE A 663 -28.91 -3.64 -1.58
N GLN A 664 -29.77 -2.70 -1.95
CA GLN A 664 -30.72 -2.85 -3.04
C GLN A 664 -30.64 -1.63 -3.96
N PHE A 665 -30.53 -1.88 -5.27
CA PHE A 665 -30.36 -0.80 -6.24
C PHE A 665 -31.69 -0.30 -6.80
N GLN A 666 -31.73 1.00 -7.09
CA GLN A 666 -32.81 1.65 -7.83
C GLN A 666 -32.23 2.27 -9.10
N CYS A 667 -32.66 1.78 -10.26
CA CYS A 667 -32.16 2.27 -11.53
C CYS A 667 -32.58 3.74 -11.74
N VAL A 668 -31.63 4.58 -12.11
CA VAL A 668 -31.85 5.99 -12.48
C VAL A 668 -31.11 6.30 -13.78
N THR A 669 -31.61 7.31 -14.49
CA THR A 669 -30.89 7.85 -15.66
C THR A 669 -29.57 8.48 -15.23
N GLU A 670 -28.62 8.56 -16.16
CA GLU A 670 -27.32 9.11 -15.85
C GLU A 670 -27.38 10.59 -15.40
N LEU A 671 -28.25 11.39 -16.02
CA LEU A 671 -28.49 12.78 -15.62
C LEU A 671 -29.06 12.88 -14.19
N GLN A 672 -29.92 11.95 -13.79
CA GLN A 672 -30.41 11.86 -12.41
C GLN A 672 -29.26 11.48 -11.48
N LEU A 673 -28.45 10.47 -11.81
CA LEU A 673 -27.31 10.06 -10.99
C LEU A 673 -26.31 11.20 -10.79
N GLN A 674 -25.97 11.94 -11.84
CA GLN A 674 -25.09 13.12 -11.75
C GLN A 674 -25.64 14.16 -10.76
N ASN A 675 -26.95 14.44 -10.82
CA ASN A 675 -27.60 15.34 -9.88
C ASN A 675 -27.58 14.81 -8.44
N LEU A 676 -27.86 13.52 -8.23
CA LEU A 676 -27.83 12.89 -6.92
C LEU A 676 -26.42 12.87 -6.32
N ARG A 677 -25.40 12.58 -7.14
CA ARG A 677 -23.98 12.67 -6.74
C ARG A 677 -23.59 14.08 -6.31
N ARG A 678 -24.05 15.11 -7.02
CA ARG A 678 -23.84 16.52 -6.61
C ARG A 678 -24.50 16.83 -5.26
N LEU A 679 -25.72 16.33 -5.03
CA LEU A 679 -26.42 16.50 -3.76
C LEU A 679 -25.71 15.78 -2.61
N ALA A 680 -25.24 14.55 -2.85
CA ALA A 680 -24.51 13.76 -1.86
C ALA A 680 -23.17 14.40 -1.50
N PHE A 681 -22.39 14.87 -2.47
CA PHE A 681 -21.17 15.66 -2.20
C PHE A 681 -21.45 16.94 -1.38
N ALA A 682 -22.59 17.58 -1.61
CA ALA A 682 -23.01 18.77 -0.85
C ALA A 682 -23.63 18.46 0.52
N GLY A 683 -23.73 17.18 0.92
CA GLY A 683 -24.39 16.75 2.15
C GLY A 683 -25.91 16.99 2.18
N LYS A 684 -26.53 17.07 1.00
CA LYS A 684 -27.97 17.33 0.81
C LYS A 684 -28.76 16.10 0.39
N TYR A 685 -28.09 15.02 0.01
CA TYR A 685 -28.76 13.75 -0.29
C TYR A 685 -29.11 13.02 1.01
N GLN A 686 -30.35 12.56 1.11
CA GLN A 686 -30.80 11.75 2.23
C GLN A 686 -30.70 10.27 1.86
N TYR A 687 -29.77 9.56 2.48
CA TYR A 687 -29.63 8.13 2.29
C TYR A 687 -30.84 7.39 2.87
N GLN A 688 -31.41 6.48 2.07
CA GLN A 688 -32.51 5.63 2.48
C GLN A 688 -31.97 4.38 3.18
N ILE A 689 -32.04 4.39 4.51
CA ILE A 689 -31.53 3.34 5.38
C ILE A 689 -32.64 2.93 6.35
N THR A 690 -32.92 1.63 6.43
CA THR A 690 -33.91 1.07 7.35
C THR A 690 -33.32 -0.10 8.14
N ASP A 691 -33.57 -0.14 9.44
CA ASP A 691 -33.20 -1.30 10.26
C ASP A 691 -33.96 -2.55 9.82
N SER A 692 -33.30 -3.70 9.88
CA SER A 692 -33.85 -5.00 9.51
C SER A 692 -33.20 -6.09 10.37
N ILE A 693 -33.77 -7.29 10.32
CA ILE A 693 -33.20 -8.49 10.92
C ILE A 693 -33.01 -9.51 9.81
N LEU A 694 -31.82 -10.10 9.74
CA LEU A 694 -31.49 -11.19 8.84
C LEU A 694 -31.55 -12.50 9.61
N ASN A 695 -32.48 -13.38 9.25
CA ASN A 695 -32.54 -14.72 9.79
C ASN A 695 -31.73 -15.69 8.90
N ILE A 696 -30.72 -16.32 9.49
CA ILE A 696 -29.80 -17.20 8.76
C ILE A 696 -30.46 -18.51 8.33
N ASN A 697 -31.48 -18.98 9.05
CA ASN A 697 -32.23 -20.16 8.68
C ASN A 697 -33.04 -19.93 7.40
N ASP A 698 -33.56 -18.72 7.17
CA ASP A 698 -34.28 -18.36 5.94
C ASP A 698 -33.35 -18.41 4.73
N ILE A 699 -32.12 -17.91 4.88
CA ILE A 699 -31.08 -18.02 3.84
C ILE A 699 -30.77 -19.48 3.54
N LYS A 700 -30.59 -20.29 4.58
CA LYS A 700 -30.30 -21.71 4.43
C LYS A 700 -31.43 -22.42 3.67
N GLN A 701 -32.69 -22.14 4.00
CA GLN A 701 -33.83 -22.71 3.30
C GLN A 701 -33.85 -22.31 1.81
N LEU A 702 -33.46 -21.07 1.49
CA LEU A 702 -33.30 -20.64 0.09
C LEU A 702 -32.15 -21.37 -0.62
N GLU A 703 -31.03 -21.60 0.05
CA GLU A 703 -29.89 -22.36 -0.50
C GLU A 703 -30.21 -23.85 -0.69
N ASP A 704 -30.95 -24.45 0.24
CA ASP A 704 -31.40 -25.84 0.20
C ASP A 704 -32.56 -26.05 -0.80
N SER A 705 -33.30 -24.99 -1.15
CA SER A 705 -34.36 -25.02 -2.16
C SER A 705 -33.78 -25.17 -3.57
N LEU A 706 -33.41 -26.41 -3.92
CA LEU A 706 -33.02 -26.80 -5.28
C LEU A 706 -34.29 -27.08 -6.09
N ASP A 707 -34.75 -26.10 -6.87
CA ASP A 707 -35.75 -26.36 -7.91
C ASP A 707 -35.11 -26.59 -9.29
N GLU A 708 -35.89 -27.18 -10.20
CA GLU A 708 -35.43 -27.51 -11.57
C GLU A 708 -34.92 -26.27 -12.31
N ASP A 709 -35.52 -25.10 -12.05
CA ASP A 709 -35.13 -23.83 -12.66
C ASP A 709 -33.73 -23.38 -12.21
N LEU A 710 -33.40 -23.44 -10.92
CA LEU A 710 -32.07 -23.10 -10.41
C LEU A 710 -31.01 -24.07 -10.94
N LEU A 711 -31.32 -25.37 -11.03
CA LEU A 711 -30.42 -26.37 -11.61
C LEU A 711 -30.18 -26.09 -13.10
N SER A 712 -31.23 -25.77 -13.86
CA SER A 712 -31.13 -25.40 -15.28
C SER A 712 -30.29 -24.13 -15.46
N PHE A 713 -30.51 -23.11 -14.64
CA PHE A 713 -29.72 -21.87 -14.65
C PHE A 713 -28.23 -22.14 -14.42
N LYS A 714 -27.87 -22.90 -13.37
CA LYS A 714 -26.47 -23.25 -13.08
C LYS A 714 -25.83 -24.06 -14.19
N GLN A 715 -26.56 -24.98 -14.82
CA GLN A 715 -26.04 -25.75 -15.96
C GLN A 715 -25.72 -24.86 -17.16
N LYS A 716 -26.63 -23.93 -17.52
CA LYS A 716 -26.40 -22.95 -18.60
C LYS A 716 -25.22 -22.04 -18.29
N GLN A 717 -25.15 -21.53 -17.06
CA GLN A 717 -24.04 -20.72 -16.57
C GLN A 717 -22.71 -21.47 -16.74
N HIS A 718 -22.60 -22.71 -16.25
CA HIS A 718 -21.36 -23.49 -16.31
C HIS A 718 -20.92 -23.80 -17.76
N ILE A 719 -21.85 -24.09 -18.68
CA ILE A 719 -21.52 -24.28 -20.11
C ILE A 719 -20.96 -22.98 -20.70
N ALA A 720 -21.60 -21.85 -20.41
CA ALA A 720 -21.20 -20.55 -20.93
C ALA A 720 -19.83 -20.11 -20.40
N GLN A 721 -19.56 -20.33 -19.11
CA GLN A 721 -18.27 -20.07 -18.48
C GLN A 721 -17.13 -20.84 -19.14
N LYS A 722 -17.31 -22.14 -19.40
CA LYS A 722 -16.31 -22.95 -20.10
C LYS A 722 -16.01 -22.41 -21.49
N HIS A 723 -17.05 -21.99 -22.21
CA HIS A 723 -16.88 -21.39 -23.53
C HIS A 723 -16.11 -20.06 -23.47
N MET A 724 -16.46 -19.15 -22.54
CA MET A 724 -15.75 -17.88 -22.36
C MET A 724 -14.29 -18.09 -21.91
N GLN A 725 -14.03 -19.06 -21.05
CA GLN A 725 -12.68 -19.42 -20.63
C GLN A 725 -11.83 -19.92 -21.80
N GLN A 726 -12.39 -20.68 -22.73
CA GLN A 726 -11.68 -21.12 -23.94
C GLN A 726 -11.29 -19.94 -24.84
N ILE A 727 -12.19 -18.97 -25.03
CA ILE A 727 -11.91 -17.74 -25.77
C ILE A 727 -10.77 -16.97 -25.07
N GLU A 728 -10.82 -16.85 -23.76
CA GLU A 728 -9.79 -16.17 -22.97
C GLU A 728 -8.41 -16.82 -23.13
N ILE A 729 -8.35 -18.15 -23.04
CA ILE A 729 -7.12 -18.93 -23.25
C ILE A 729 -6.56 -18.71 -24.66
N GLN A 730 -7.43 -18.66 -25.67
CA GLN A 730 -7.00 -18.40 -27.05
C GLN A 730 -6.42 -16.99 -27.20
N LEU A 731 -7.10 -15.96 -26.68
CA LEU A 731 -6.63 -14.58 -26.74
C LEU A 731 -5.31 -14.38 -25.98
N LEU A 732 -5.13 -15.05 -24.85
CA LEU A 732 -3.86 -15.02 -24.11
C LEU A 732 -2.71 -15.64 -24.92
N LYS A 733 -2.94 -16.77 -25.60
CA LYS A 733 -1.95 -17.39 -26.48
C LYS A 733 -1.55 -16.48 -27.65
N GLU A 734 -2.50 -15.76 -28.22
CA GLU A 734 -2.24 -14.79 -29.30
C GLU A 734 -1.42 -13.58 -28.82
N ILE A 735 -1.54 -13.19 -27.55
CA ILE A 735 -0.72 -12.13 -26.96
C ILE A 735 0.69 -12.62 -26.66
N ASP A 736 0.82 -13.79 -26.01
CA ASP A 736 2.11 -14.39 -25.66
C ASP A 736 2.96 -14.73 -26.91
N SER A 737 2.33 -15.13 -28.03
CA SER A 737 3.05 -15.44 -29.28
C SER A 737 3.60 -14.20 -29.99
N ASN A 738 3.03 -13.02 -29.75
CA ASN A 738 3.44 -11.76 -30.37
C ASN A 738 4.57 -11.04 -29.63
N ASN A 739 5.10 -11.61 -28.53
CA ASN A 739 6.21 -11.14 -27.67
C ASN A 739 6.96 -9.88 -28.15
N ASN A 740 6.37 -8.71 -27.93
CA ASN A 740 7.14 -7.56 -27.46
C ASN A 740 7.22 -7.73 -25.95
N ASN A 741 8.41 -8.00 -25.42
CA ASN A 741 8.69 -7.76 -24.01
C ASN A 741 8.41 -6.27 -23.73
N TYR A 742 7.18 -5.92 -23.35
CA TYR A 742 6.74 -4.55 -23.06
C TYR A 742 7.57 -3.86 -21.96
N TYR A 743 8.48 -4.59 -21.31
CA TYR A 743 9.19 -4.19 -20.11
C TYR A 743 10.68 -3.87 -20.31
N TYR A 744 11.24 -4.07 -21.50
CA TYR A 744 12.65 -3.77 -21.76
C TYR A 744 12.91 -3.29 -23.19
N ASN A 745 13.20 -2.00 -23.32
CA ASN A 745 13.96 -1.46 -24.44
C ASN A 745 15.15 -0.69 -23.85
N GLU A 746 16.35 -0.90 -24.39
CA GLU A 746 17.51 -0.07 -24.05
C GLU A 746 17.33 1.33 -24.65
N VAL A 747 17.56 2.38 -23.84
CA VAL A 747 17.39 3.78 -24.27
C VAL A 747 18.50 4.23 -25.23
N LEU A 748 19.69 3.64 -25.10
CA LEU A 748 20.86 3.97 -25.91
C LEU A 748 21.40 2.75 -26.64
N ASN A 749 21.86 2.98 -27.86
CA ASN A 749 22.72 2.02 -28.56
C ASN A 749 24.22 2.23 -28.22
N ASP A 750 25.07 1.24 -28.48
CA ASP A 750 26.52 1.27 -28.19
C ASP A 750 27.24 2.52 -28.72
N SER A 751 26.76 3.09 -29.83
CA SER A 751 27.32 4.30 -30.45
C SER A 751 27.03 5.58 -29.64
N GLN A 752 25.86 5.65 -28.98
CA GLN A 752 25.48 6.77 -28.14
C GLN A 752 26.14 6.71 -26.75
N GLN A 753 26.39 5.50 -26.23
CA GLN A 753 27.15 5.33 -24.98
C GLN A 753 28.59 5.84 -25.10
N LYS A 754 29.27 5.61 -26.23
CA LYS A 754 30.62 6.16 -26.47
C LYS A 754 30.64 7.69 -26.50
N LYS A 755 29.64 8.33 -27.11
CA LYS A 755 29.54 9.81 -27.12
C LYS A 755 29.39 10.44 -25.74
N LEU A 756 28.77 9.74 -24.79
CA LEU A 756 28.66 10.22 -23.40
C LEU A 756 30.00 10.25 -22.67
N GLN A 757 30.95 9.39 -23.07
CA GLN A 757 32.30 9.34 -22.51
C GLN A 757 33.24 10.41 -23.11
N GLU A 758 32.83 11.08 -24.19
CA GLU A 758 33.62 12.10 -24.91
C GLU A 758 33.21 13.55 -24.57
N LEU A 759 32.29 13.76 -23.62
CA LEU A 759 31.84 15.10 -23.20
C LEU A 759 32.89 15.79 -22.31
N ASP A 760 33.07 17.10 -22.52
CA ASP A 760 33.94 17.95 -21.69
C ASP A 760 33.20 18.45 -20.43
N ASP A 761 33.94 19.05 -19.49
CA ASP A 761 33.41 19.55 -18.21
C ASP A 761 32.36 20.67 -18.35
N ASN A 762 32.19 21.22 -19.56
CA ASN A 762 31.18 22.25 -19.85
C ASN A 762 29.79 21.66 -20.16
N HIS A 763 29.65 20.33 -20.21
CA HIS A 763 28.38 19.66 -20.44
C HIS A 763 27.93 18.86 -19.22
N LYS A 764 26.68 19.03 -18.83
CA LYS A 764 26.03 18.27 -17.78
C LYS A 764 24.98 17.34 -18.37
N ILE A 765 25.08 16.06 -18.03
CA ILE A 765 24.07 15.07 -18.40
C ILE A 765 22.98 15.07 -17.33
N ILE A 766 21.72 15.18 -17.76
CA ILE A 766 20.56 14.97 -16.90
C ILE A 766 20.11 13.53 -17.06
N TYR A 767 20.17 12.77 -15.97
CA TYR A 767 19.77 11.37 -15.92
C TYR A 767 18.35 11.22 -15.37
N ALA A 768 17.68 10.14 -15.76
CA ALA A 768 16.42 9.72 -15.20
C ALA A 768 16.59 9.38 -13.72
N MET A 769 15.93 10.14 -12.84
CA MET A 769 15.96 9.84 -11.40
C MET A 769 15.18 8.57 -11.06
N VAL A 770 14.20 8.21 -11.90
CA VAL A 770 13.31 7.06 -11.77
C VAL A 770 13.07 6.44 -13.14
N GLY A 771 12.81 5.13 -13.20
CA GLY A 771 12.30 4.50 -14.41
C GLY A 771 10.83 4.84 -14.64
N GLY A 772 10.37 4.82 -15.89
CA GLY A 772 9.01 5.19 -16.25
C GLY A 772 8.77 5.27 -17.75
N ILE A 773 7.63 5.84 -18.14
CA ILE A 773 7.27 6.11 -19.53
C ILE A 773 7.31 7.63 -19.74
N ILE A 774 8.02 8.11 -20.76
CA ILE A 774 8.01 9.53 -21.11
C ILE A 774 6.61 9.91 -21.62
N GLN A 775 5.91 10.79 -20.91
CA GLN A 775 4.63 11.31 -21.38
C GLN A 775 4.82 12.46 -22.36
N SER A 776 5.68 13.42 -22.00
CA SER A 776 5.91 14.62 -22.79
C SER A 776 7.32 15.14 -22.61
N ILE A 777 7.83 15.84 -23.63
CA ILE A 777 9.10 16.56 -23.60
C ILE A 777 8.76 18.04 -23.79
N SER A 778 9.21 18.89 -22.87
CA SER A 778 8.81 20.30 -22.77
C SER A 778 9.83 21.27 -23.37
N VAL A 779 10.97 20.76 -23.88
CA VAL A 779 12.08 21.55 -24.43
C VAL A 779 12.54 21.03 -25.79
N HIS A 780 13.18 21.90 -26.55
CA HIS A 780 13.82 21.61 -27.83
C HIS A 780 15.32 21.89 -27.77
N ASN A 781 16.10 21.27 -28.67
CA ASN A 781 17.53 21.56 -28.78
C ASN A 781 17.74 23.06 -28.97
N ASP A 782 18.79 23.60 -28.36
CA ASP A 782 19.15 25.02 -28.30
C ASP A 782 18.27 25.92 -27.41
N ASP A 783 17.27 25.39 -26.70
CA ASP A 783 16.51 26.17 -25.72
C ASP A 783 17.38 26.62 -24.54
N LYS A 784 17.08 27.82 -24.01
CA LYS A 784 17.70 28.33 -22.79
C LYS A 784 17.08 27.64 -21.57
N ILE A 785 17.94 27.06 -20.74
CA ILE A 785 17.57 26.34 -19.53
C ILE A 785 17.87 27.22 -18.32
N ILE A 786 16.86 27.43 -17.47
CA ILE A 786 16.95 28.17 -16.22
C ILE A 786 16.71 27.20 -15.06
N VAL A 787 17.66 27.17 -14.13
CA VAL A 787 17.62 26.31 -12.94
C VAL A 787 16.33 26.54 -12.15
N ASP A 788 15.70 25.45 -11.69
CA ASP A 788 14.45 25.43 -10.92
C ASP A 788 13.22 26.06 -11.61
N GLN A 789 13.32 26.49 -12.88
CA GLN A 789 12.22 27.11 -13.63
C GLN A 789 11.87 26.34 -14.91
N THR A 790 12.86 25.78 -15.61
CA THR A 790 12.63 25.08 -16.87
C THR A 790 12.27 23.62 -16.63
N ILE A 791 11.05 23.24 -17.01
CA ILE A 791 10.59 21.86 -17.09
C ILE A 791 11.20 21.22 -18.34
N LEU A 792 11.90 20.09 -18.19
CA LEU A 792 12.53 19.36 -19.28
C LEU A 792 11.58 18.31 -19.89
N CYS A 793 10.99 17.46 -19.05
CA CYS A 793 10.01 16.45 -19.46
C CYS A 793 9.09 16.03 -18.31
N THR A 794 8.03 15.31 -18.66
CA THR A 794 7.16 14.61 -17.70
C THR A 794 7.28 13.10 -17.93
N ILE A 795 7.50 12.37 -16.83
CA ILE A 795 7.63 10.91 -16.80
C ILE A 795 6.46 10.34 -16.02
N GLN A 796 5.72 9.39 -16.59
CA GLN A 796 4.80 8.55 -15.84
C GLN A 796 5.60 7.44 -15.14
N ALA A 797 5.80 7.59 -13.84
CA ALA A 797 6.55 6.69 -13.00
C ALA A 797 5.85 6.56 -11.65
N MET A 798 5.96 5.41 -10.97
CA MET A 798 5.32 5.20 -9.66
C MET A 798 3.79 5.44 -9.65
N LYS A 799 3.13 5.31 -10.81
CA LYS A 799 1.70 5.63 -11.04
C LYS A 799 1.35 7.12 -10.86
N THR A 800 2.34 7.99 -10.96
CA THR A 800 2.23 9.45 -10.87
C THR A 800 2.94 10.11 -12.03
N GLU A 801 2.59 11.36 -12.31
CA GLU A 801 3.35 12.20 -13.24
C GLU A 801 4.48 12.88 -12.47
N ILE A 802 5.72 12.62 -12.87
CA ILE A 802 6.93 13.20 -12.29
C ILE A 802 7.52 14.17 -13.31
N THR A 803 7.56 15.45 -12.92
CA THR A 803 8.15 16.51 -13.73
C THR A 803 9.65 16.59 -13.45
N ILE A 804 10.47 16.48 -14.49
CA ILE A 804 11.91 16.70 -14.38
C ILE A 804 12.20 18.17 -14.69
N ILE A 805 12.70 18.89 -13.69
CA ILE A 805 13.12 20.29 -13.78
C ILE A 805 14.65 20.31 -13.83
N SER A 806 15.23 21.23 -14.60
CA SER A 806 16.68 21.36 -14.64
C SER A 806 17.25 21.88 -13.33
N ASP A 807 18.37 21.28 -12.91
CA ASP A 807 19.16 21.67 -11.74
C ASP A 807 20.40 22.52 -12.12
N CYS A 808 20.47 23.03 -13.36
CA CYS A 808 21.52 23.92 -13.81
C CYS A 808 21.01 24.98 -14.80
N ASN A 809 21.81 26.05 -14.97
CA ASN A 809 21.61 27.02 -16.04
C ASN A 809 22.45 26.61 -17.26
N GLY A 810 21.93 26.87 -18.46
CA GLY A 810 22.67 26.59 -19.67
C GLY A 810 21.80 26.60 -20.92
N LYS A 811 22.31 25.95 -21.97
CA LYS A 811 21.62 25.74 -23.24
C LYS A 811 21.43 24.24 -23.49
N LEU A 812 20.23 23.82 -23.91
CA LEU A 812 19.98 22.42 -24.23
C LEU A 812 20.81 22.00 -25.43
N TYR A 813 21.65 20.99 -25.27
CA TYR A 813 22.55 20.50 -26.30
C TYR A 813 21.99 19.26 -27.02
N HIS A 814 21.38 18.33 -26.28
CA HIS A 814 20.84 17.10 -26.87
C HIS A 814 19.69 16.49 -26.04
N ILE A 815 18.81 15.74 -26.73
CA ILE A 815 17.70 14.98 -26.17
C ILE A 815 17.84 13.51 -26.60
N TYR A 816 17.91 12.58 -25.65
CA TYR A 816 18.06 11.13 -25.91
C TYR A 816 16.73 10.36 -25.97
N ILE A 817 15.64 11.00 -25.58
CA ILE A 817 14.34 10.36 -25.35
C ILE A 817 13.27 10.80 -26.35
N LYS A 818 12.20 10.00 -26.45
CA LYS A 818 11.00 10.29 -27.24
C LYS A 818 9.73 10.12 -26.39
N PRO A 819 8.61 10.78 -26.74
CA PRO A 819 7.31 10.49 -26.12
C PRO A 819 6.96 9.00 -26.25
N ASN A 820 6.29 8.47 -25.23
CA ASN A 820 5.92 7.06 -25.05
C ASN A 820 7.10 6.07 -24.96
N GLN A 821 8.33 6.55 -24.81
CA GLN A 821 9.49 5.69 -24.61
C GLN A 821 9.58 5.23 -23.15
N LEU A 822 9.84 3.94 -22.96
CA LEU A 822 10.20 3.34 -21.68
C LEU A 822 11.65 3.70 -21.32
N ILE A 823 11.89 4.13 -20.09
CA ILE A 823 13.21 4.50 -19.57
C ILE A 823 13.45 3.85 -18.20
N ASN A 824 14.70 3.57 -17.86
CA ASN A 824 15.15 3.10 -16.55
C ASN A 824 15.73 4.25 -15.72
N ALA A 825 15.76 4.07 -14.39
CA ALA A 825 16.51 4.97 -13.52
C ALA A 825 18.01 4.92 -13.89
N GLY A 826 18.63 6.09 -14.02
CA GLY A 826 20.02 6.23 -14.46
C GLY A 826 20.19 6.33 -15.99
N ASP A 827 19.13 6.20 -16.79
CA ASP A 827 19.23 6.43 -18.24
C ASP A 827 19.45 7.93 -18.51
N PRO A 828 20.34 8.32 -19.43
CA PRO A 828 20.54 9.72 -19.78
C PRO A 828 19.37 10.24 -20.59
N LEU A 829 18.85 11.40 -20.20
CA LEU A 829 17.69 12.04 -20.82
C LEU A 829 18.10 13.21 -21.71
N PHE A 830 18.92 14.11 -21.15
CA PHE A 830 19.32 15.36 -21.78
C PHE A 830 20.80 15.65 -21.57
N ILE A 831 21.39 16.46 -22.45
CA ILE A 831 22.67 17.12 -22.21
C ILE A 831 22.42 18.63 -22.22
N ILE A 832 22.92 19.32 -21.20
CA ILE A 832 22.88 20.78 -21.08
C ILE A 832 24.32 21.28 -21.14
N LYS A 833 24.59 22.21 -22.04
CA LYS A 833 25.85 22.96 -22.05
C LYS A 833 25.72 24.09 -21.03
N LEU A 834 26.56 24.09 -20.01
CA LEU A 834 26.49 25.03 -18.89
C LEU A 834 26.83 26.45 -19.36
N ASP A 835 26.11 27.43 -18.81
CA ASP A 835 26.50 28.84 -18.92
C ASP A 835 27.79 29.05 -18.09
N GLN A 836 28.78 29.75 -18.68
CA GLN A 836 30.03 30.10 -17.99
C GLN A 836 29.84 31.16 -16.91
#